data_AF-A0A8H9GMR0-F1
#
_entry.id   AF-A0A8H9GMR0-F1
#
_cell.length_a   1.000
_cell.length_b   1.000
_cell.length_c   1.000
_cell.angle_alpha   90.00
_cell.angle_beta   90.00
_cell.angle_gamma   90.00
#
_symmetry.space_group_name_H-M   'P 1'
#
loop_
_entity.id
_entity.type
_entity.pdbx_description
1 polymer ?
#
loop_
_entity_poly.entity_id
_entity_poly.type
_entity_poly.pdbx_seq_one_letter_code
_entity_poly.pdbx_strand_id
1 'polypeptide(L)'
;MTASPDLLALALALADTGCSVIPVGPDKRPWIAWKPYQEKRADHAQIQKWASNPKTTGFALVCGAISGGVEVLDFDEPDFYPAWLGAAPDWAIDLPSQKTGGGGWQVAYRRPLPPGNTKLAWVPREADENGEVIPAGRVVAIETRGTGGYVLIPHSLHPSGNTYEPAHGSWAELPTLTEEQAQQLHEAARSTCQAPLSRQELTRLQQAHETRSKAHRAPADGESVVDAYNGKYDIHEALRAAGYTPFTKTRYTRPGADASPGGVHLLEDKRGRLCSYHHSSNDLLNDGHLHDPFDIFVAYQHGGDFKAAVKAAARELGVKHTPPATPGITVGTTRGKGESGTAAPALNPQPISEPPPSPIYISHGGYTIDRPVKKNGEIVDWTPEQLTNWTWTPTLRLQYPDGAVGERGALIVNGRHRGEVQIEARAWASRKDLLEVIAGYQAVCYTTNNTDIAKIYQGISLAGDDLPTARGVRSYGLHHVDGEWLELFEDCTISTHDLPPVFYAGTPIDPGSRSHRAPRDATPEQVDAARRAIIKLPSLVTPATARAVLGYAVAAVFAPRITPALGNRLPFLFNAGERESGKTSAAQIALELTTGYSARITKAGGMTPYQYDIAHSGANNLLSILDEYRPGEIDDAQLRKHHDLGVKWRGSGVASKDHAYELNAPTIIAGEGFTDDAATKSRGVLYFTRKKDRGSVEAYSEINRLPLWAYAGHLHTLARDTGEEEHQARLRRAEQLAQQAAGGTSNPRLQYALTFTAYGLLVLQDDVEPSAFTDQLILDTLADGVFNTLEGGSEGITNLEMFLQQLSFCLTKVSNPRQYVTPSSTSGQLIIRPQVCVDLVQAQYRERAAIANVTLFKQYAEQAAYFEQGDVHKTPEGKTVRGKRIALALIPARCEADLLREFEEGMRE
;
A
#
# COMPACT_ATOMS: atom_id res chain seq x y z
N MET A 1 -42.81 -3.11 23.47
CA MET A 1 -42.74 -1.64 23.65
C MET A 1 -42.61 -1.05 22.25
N THR A 2 -43.41 -0.05 21.90
CA THR A 2 -43.24 0.73 20.66
C THR A 2 -42.23 1.86 20.90
N ALA A 3 -41.70 2.48 19.84
CA ALA A 3 -40.85 3.66 19.98
C ALA A 3 -41.56 4.76 20.81
N SER A 4 -40.80 5.51 21.61
CA SER A 4 -41.37 6.62 22.38
C SER A 4 -41.90 7.72 21.46
N PRO A 5 -42.90 8.51 21.89
CA PRO A 5 -43.41 9.64 21.10
C PRO A 5 -42.30 10.62 20.68
N ASP A 6 -41.37 10.92 21.60
CA ASP A 6 -40.27 11.87 21.35
C ASP A 6 -39.28 11.32 20.31
N LEU A 7 -38.97 10.03 20.37
CA LEU A 7 -38.09 9.36 19.39
C LEU A 7 -38.70 9.39 17.98
N LEU A 8 -40.00 9.09 17.85
CA LEU A 8 -40.70 9.16 16.57
C LEU A 8 -40.78 10.61 16.05
N ALA A 9 -41.10 11.56 16.92
CA ALA A 9 -41.17 12.98 16.55
C ALA A 9 -39.83 13.47 16.00
N LEU A 10 -38.71 13.12 16.65
CA LEU A 10 -37.37 13.50 16.18
C LEU A 10 -36.99 12.81 14.86
N ALA A 11 -37.30 11.52 14.70
CA ALA A 11 -37.03 10.80 13.45
C ALA A 11 -37.76 11.42 12.25
N LEU A 12 -39.01 11.88 12.44
CA LEU A 12 -39.77 12.59 11.42
C LEU A 12 -39.19 13.98 11.14
N ALA A 13 -38.87 14.75 12.18
CA ALA A 13 -38.26 16.07 12.02
C ALA A 13 -36.91 16.02 11.26
N LEU A 14 -36.10 15.00 11.51
CA LEU A 14 -34.87 14.75 10.75
C LEU A 14 -35.16 14.42 9.28
N ALA A 15 -36.19 13.63 8.99
CA ALA A 15 -36.58 13.35 7.62
C ALA A 15 -37.05 14.62 6.88
N ASP A 16 -37.82 15.48 7.54
CA ASP A 16 -38.28 16.77 7.02
C ASP A 16 -37.12 17.71 6.67
N THR A 17 -36.03 17.69 7.45
CA THR A 17 -34.81 18.46 7.16
C THR A 17 -33.85 17.76 6.19
N GLY A 18 -34.33 16.72 5.51
CA GLY A 18 -33.59 16.02 4.48
C GLY A 18 -32.50 15.10 5.00
N CYS A 19 -32.60 14.60 6.22
CA CYS A 19 -31.80 13.49 6.71
C CYS A 19 -32.41 12.14 6.32
N SER A 20 -31.55 11.15 6.12
CA SER A 20 -31.95 9.76 5.95
C SER A 20 -31.90 9.07 7.32
N VAL A 21 -33.02 8.49 7.74
CA VAL A 21 -33.16 7.81 9.04
C VAL A 21 -33.55 6.35 8.85
N ILE A 22 -33.04 5.49 9.71
CA ILE A 22 -33.26 4.04 9.68
C ILE A 22 -33.59 3.51 11.09
N PRO A 23 -34.44 2.49 11.23
CA PRO A 23 -34.81 1.95 12.52
C PRO A 23 -33.75 0.97 13.04
N VAL A 24 -33.47 1.02 14.34
CA VAL A 24 -32.50 0.14 15.00
C VAL A 24 -33.14 -0.68 16.11
N GLY A 25 -32.54 -1.85 16.37
CA GLY A 25 -32.91 -2.77 17.43
C GLY A 25 -32.11 -2.56 18.72
N PRO A 26 -32.36 -3.39 19.75
CA PRO A 26 -31.75 -3.26 21.07
C PRO A 26 -30.24 -3.48 21.06
N ASP A 27 -29.69 -4.11 20.02
CA ASP A 27 -28.27 -4.33 19.78
C ASP A 27 -27.57 -3.16 19.05
N LYS A 28 -28.26 -2.02 18.89
CA LYS A 28 -27.81 -0.83 18.13
C LYS A 28 -27.67 -1.06 16.63
N ARG A 29 -28.19 -2.16 16.09
CA ARG A 29 -28.09 -2.49 14.66
C ARG A 29 -29.40 -2.26 13.93
N PRO A 30 -29.38 -1.81 12.67
CA PRO A 30 -30.57 -1.75 11.85
C PRO A 30 -31.15 -3.15 11.66
N TRP A 31 -32.43 -3.34 12.01
CA TRP A 31 -33.12 -4.61 11.77
C TRP A 31 -33.69 -4.72 10.34
N ILE A 32 -33.44 -3.69 9.52
CA ILE A 32 -33.71 -3.65 8.07
C ILE A 32 -32.40 -3.69 7.26
N ALA A 33 -32.49 -4.00 5.97
CA ALA A 33 -31.41 -3.73 5.03
C ALA A 33 -31.25 -2.21 4.86
N TRP A 34 -30.22 -1.63 5.49
CA TRP A 34 -30.10 -0.18 5.61
C TRP A 34 -29.26 0.48 4.51
N LYS A 35 -28.36 -0.26 3.83
CA LYS A 35 -27.48 0.28 2.78
C LYS A 35 -28.23 1.06 1.67
N PRO A 36 -29.43 0.64 1.20
CA PRO A 36 -30.18 1.43 0.23
C PRO A 36 -30.53 2.84 0.69
N TYR A 37 -30.60 3.10 2.01
CA TYR A 37 -30.87 4.41 2.57
C TYR A 37 -29.65 5.34 2.60
N GLN A 38 -28.51 4.89 2.04
CA GLN A 38 -27.40 5.75 1.64
C GLN A 38 -27.66 6.45 0.30
N GLU A 39 -28.63 5.99 -0.49
CA GLU A 39 -28.98 6.57 -1.80
C GLU A 39 -30.43 7.05 -1.87
N LYS A 40 -31.33 6.44 -1.07
CA LYS A 40 -32.77 6.74 -1.08
C LYS A 40 -33.32 6.91 0.33
N ARG A 41 -33.81 8.11 0.66
CA ARG A 41 -34.42 8.42 1.97
C ARG A 41 -35.76 7.68 2.15
N ALA A 42 -36.05 7.32 3.40
CA ALA A 42 -37.37 6.82 3.80
C ALA A 42 -38.38 7.97 3.88
N ASP A 43 -39.65 7.69 3.56
CA ASP A 43 -40.74 8.65 3.75
C ASP A 43 -41.38 8.52 5.16
N HIS A 44 -42.28 9.45 5.49
CA HIS A 44 -42.95 9.48 6.80
C HIS A 44 -43.77 8.22 7.09
N ALA A 45 -44.47 7.69 6.08
CA ALA A 45 -45.29 6.50 6.25
C ALA A 45 -44.41 5.29 6.62
N GLN A 46 -43.24 5.20 6.00
CA GLN A 46 -42.25 4.19 6.27
C GLN A 46 -41.62 4.32 7.66
N ILE A 47 -41.27 5.54 8.08
CA ILE A 47 -40.74 5.83 9.42
C ILE A 47 -41.77 5.51 10.51
N GLN A 48 -43.03 5.91 10.34
CA GLN A 48 -44.12 5.60 11.27
C GLN A 48 -44.38 4.09 11.36
N LYS A 49 -44.36 3.40 10.22
CA LYS A 49 -44.48 1.94 10.18
C LYS A 49 -43.34 1.28 10.97
N TRP A 50 -42.12 1.77 10.83
CA TRP A 50 -41.00 1.27 11.61
C TRP A 50 -41.14 1.56 13.10
N ALA A 51 -41.57 2.74 13.50
CA ALA A 51 -41.77 3.10 14.91
C ALA A 51 -42.85 2.26 15.60
N SER A 52 -43.89 1.84 14.87
CA SER A 52 -44.93 0.93 15.36
C SER A 52 -44.45 -0.52 15.55
N ASN A 53 -43.28 -0.86 15.00
CA ASN A 53 -42.73 -2.21 15.10
C ASN A 53 -42.08 -2.44 16.48
N PRO A 54 -42.42 -3.51 17.21
CA PRO A 54 -41.86 -3.79 18.54
C PRO A 54 -40.36 -4.08 18.53
N LYS A 55 -39.74 -4.32 17.36
CA LYS A 55 -38.28 -4.44 17.22
C LYS A 55 -37.55 -3.09 17.27
N THR A 56 -38.26 -1.99 17.09
CA THR A 56 -37.66 -0.65 17.05
C THR A 56 -37.50 -0.12 18.47
N THR A 57 -36.26 -0.12 18.93
CA THR A 57 -35.87 0.48 20.22
C THR A 57 -35.12 1.80 20.02
N GLY A 58 -34.87 2.20 18.78
CA GLY A 58 -34.17 3.43 18.43
C GLY A 58 -34.28 3.75 16.93
N PHE A 59 -33.76 4.91 16.56
CA PHE A 59 -33.48 5.26 15.17
C PHE A 59 -32.01 5.67 15.03
N ALA A 60 -31.48 5.52 13.83
CA ALA A 60 -30.17 6.02 13.46
C ALA A 60 -30.28 6.97 12.27
N LEU A 61 -29.46 8.01 12.27
CA LEU A 61 -29.25 8.93 11.16
C LEU A 61 -28.10 8.39 10.31
N VAL A 62 -28.34 8.22 9.01
CA VAL A 62 -27.30 7.87 8.03
C VAL A 62 -26.52 9.13 7.68
N CYS A 63 -25.21 9.12 7.85
CA CYS A 63 -24.36 10.30 7.65
C CYS A 63 -23.94 10.46 6.18
N GLY A 64 -23.39 11.63 5.85
CA GLY A 64 -22.86 11.97 4.52
C GLY A 64 -23.82 12.72 3.61
N ALA A 65 -23.52 12.69 2.30
CA ALA A 65 -24.22 13.48 1.28
C ALA A 65 -25.74 13.22 1.24
N ILE A 66 -26.17 11.97 1.47
CA ILE A 66 -27.60 11.61 1.49
C ILE A 66 -28.39 12.37 2.54
N SER A 67 -27.75 12.74 3.64
CA SER A 67 -28.36 13.52 4.71
C SER A 67 -27.94 14.97 4.65
N GLY A 68 -27.62 15.52 3.47
CA GLY A 68 -27.27 16.92 3.30
C GLY A 68 -25.97 17.31 3.99
N GLY A 69 -24.96 16.44 3.96
CA GLY A 69 -23.62 16.77 4.42
C GLY A 69 -23.31 16.40 5.87
N VAL A 70 -24.15 15.62 6.55
CA VAL A 70 -24.00 15.37 8.00
C VAL A 70 -22.72 14.59 8.31
N GLU A 71 -21.94 15.09 9.25
CA GLU A 71 -20.81 14.43 9.89
C GLU A 71 -20.99 14.50 11.41
N VAL A 72 -20.62 13.44 12.12
CA VAL A 72 -20.72 13.37 13.58
C VAL A 72 -19.37 13.01 14.17
N LEU A 73 -18.89 13.80 15.14
CA LEU A 73 -17.75 13.43 15.98
C LEU A 73 -18.25 12.50 17.09
N ASP A 74 -17.71 11.29 17.13
CA ASP A 74 -18.05 10.20 18.05
C ASP A 74 -16.90 10.05 19.06
N PHE A 75 -17.18 10.34 20.32
CA PHE A 75 -16.24 10.32 21.45
C PHE A 75 -16.55 9.10 22.29
N ASP A 76 -15.83 7.99 22.05
CA ASP A 76 -16.02 6.75 22.79
C ASP A 76 -15.52 6.86 24.24
N GLU A 77 -14.53 7.72 24.48
CA GLU A 77 -13.92 7.95 25.80
C GLU A 77 -14.49 9.22 26.45
N PRO A 78 -15.15 9.13 27.63
CA PRO A 78 -15.87 10.26 28.23
C PRO A 78 -15.03 11.52 28.47
N ASP A 79 -13.75 11.36 28.84
CA ASP A 79 -12.84 12.46 29.16
C ASP A 79 -12.35 13.23 27.92
N PHE A 80 -12.56 12.68 26.72
CA PHE A 80 -12.09 13.30 25.48
C PHE A 80 -13.01 14.42 24.99
N TYR A 81 -14.30 14.39 25.32
CA TYR A 81 -15.24 15.47 25.00
C TYR A 81 -14.89 16.80 25.68
N PRO A 82 -14.70 16.88 27.02
CA PRO A 82 -14.30 18.12 27.67
C PRO A 82 -12.89 18.58 27.25
N ALA A 83 -11.96 17.64 27.03
CA ALA A 83 -10.63 17.98 26.52
C ALA A 83 -10.70 18.58 25.10
N TRP A 84 -11.58 18.05 24.25
CA TRP A 84 -11.83 18.58 22.91
C TRP A 84 -12.47 19.96 22.96
N LEU A 85 -13.49 20.17 23.80
CA LEU A 85 -14.12 21.49 23.97
C LEU A 85 -13.11 22.56 24.40
N GLY A 86 -12.17 22.22 25.28
CA GLY A 86 -11.11 23.15 25.70
C GLY A 86 -10.09 23.49 24.61
N ALA A 87 -9.99 22.67 23.56
CA ALA A 87 -9.11 22.89 22.41
C ALA A 87 -9.86 23.42 21.17
N ALA A 88 -11.17 23.23 21.10
CA ALA A 88 -12.03 23.68 20.01
C ALA A 88 -12.33 25.18 20.14
N PRO A 89 -12.73 25.84 19.03
CA PRO A 89 -13.23 27.22 19.10
C PRO A 89 -14.44 27.34 20.05
N ASP A 90 -14.56 28.47 20.75
CA ASP A 90 -15.62 28.70 21.77
C ASP A 90 -17.04 28.41 21.25
N TRP A 91 -17.32 28.69 19.96
CA TRP A 91 -18.62 28.45 19.34
C TRP A 91 -18.99 26.96 19.22
N ALA A 92 -18.03 26.04 19.36
CA ALA A 92 -18.27 24.60 19.25
C ALA A 92 -19.18 24.07 20.37
N ILE A 93 -19.26 24.77 21.51
CA ILE A 93 -20.12 24.39 22.64
C ILE A 93 -21.62 24.42 22.30
N ASP A 94 -22.00 25.21 21.30
CA ASP A 94 -23.39 25.39 20.87
C ASP A 94 -23.84 24.34 19.84
N LEU A 95 -22.93 23.48 19.37
CA LEU A 95 -23.26 22.45 18.38
C LEU A 95 -24.19 21.38 18.96
N PRO A 96 -25.14 20.85 18.15
CA PRO A 96 -25.97 19.72 18.52
C PRO A 96 -25.14 18.55 19.05
N SER A 97 -25.36 18.18 20.29
CA SER A 97 -24.62 17.11 20.97
C SER A 97 -25.52 16.21 21.79
N GLN A 98 -25.03 15.00 22.06
CA GLN A 98 -25.73 14.04 22.92
C GLN A 98 -24.74 13.20 23.72
N LYS A 99 -25.19 12.75 24.88
CA LYS A 99 -24.51 11.72 25.67
C LYS A 99 -24.97 10.34 25.21
N THR A 100 -24.02 9.45 24.92
CA THR A 100 -24.35 8.09 24.49
C THR A 100 -24.72 7.21 25.69
N GLY A 101 -25.53 6.18 25.48
CA GLY A 101 -25.90 5.27 26.57
C GLY A 101 -24.75 4.42 27.13
N GLY A 102 -23.59 4.40 26.44
CA GLY A 102 -22.34 3.79 26.91
C GLY A 102 -21.44 4.74 27.71
N GLY A 103 -21.79 6.03 27.83
CA GLY A 103 -21.04 7.03 28.60
C GLY A 103 -20.22 8.02 27.78
N GLY A 104 -20.04 7.77 26.48
CA GLY A 104 -19.37 8.66 25.53
C GLY A 104 -20.24 9.85 25.08
N TRP A 105 -19.77 10.59 24.08
CA TRP A 105 -20.43 11.79 23.53
C TRP A 105 -20.48 11.77 22.00
N GLN A 106 -21.44 12.49 21.43
CA GLN A 106 -21.52 12.72 20.00
C GLN A 106 -21.85 14.19 19.70
N VAL A 107 -21.20 14.77 18.69
CA VAL A 107 -21.44 16.14 18.21
C VAL A 107 -21.71 16.13 16.71
N ALA A 108 -22.87 16.64 16.30
CA ALA A 108 -23.38 16.56 14.93
C ALA A 108 -23.42 17.93 14.24
N TYR A 109 -23.01 17.97 12.98
CA TYR A 109 -23.07 19.15 12.12
C TYR A 109 -23.15 18.74 10.65
N ARG A 110 -23.40 19.70 9.76
CA ARG A 110 -23.32 19.52 8.30
C ARG A 110 -22.07 20.19 7.75
N ARG A 111 -21.52 19.64 6.67
CA ARG A 111 -20.45 20.24 5.87
C ARG A 111 -20.63 19.96 4.37
N PRO A 112 -20.12 20.81 3.47
CA PRO A 112 -20.25 20.62 2.02
C PRO A 112 -19.71 19.29 1.49
N LEU A 113 -18.52 18.87 1.95
CA LEU A 113 -17.83 17.67 1.47
C LEU A 113 -17.52 16.73 2.64
N PRO A 114 -18.51 15.96 3.15
CA PRO A 114 -18.29 15.04 4.26
C PRO A 114 -17.45 13.83 3.81
N PRO A 115 -16.25 13.60 4.39
CA PRO A 115 -15.44 12.42 4.10
C PRO A 115 -16.12 11.15 4.63
N GLY A 116 -15.49 9.99 4.41
CA GLY A 116 -15.87 8.77 5.13
C GLY A 116 -15.47 8.81 6.61
N ASN A 117 -15.71 7.72 7.33
CA ASN A 117 -15.33 7.62 8.75
C ASN A 117 -13.81 7.78 8.93
N THR A 118 -13.40 8.68 9.83
CA THR A 118 -11.99 9.03 10.05
C THR A 118 -11.65 8.95 11.53
N LYS A 119 -10.59 8.21 11.88
CA LYS A 119 -10.07 8.16 13.26
C LYS A 119 -9.24 9.41 13.51
N LEU A 120 -9.55 10.16 14.57
CA LEU A 120 -8.93 11.45 14.87
C LEU A 120 -8.02 11.41 16.09
N ALA A 121 -8.37 10.63 17.12
CA ALA A 121 -7.58 10.52 18.33
C ALA A 121 -7.58 9.10 18.89
N TRP A 122 -6.49 8.76 19.57
CA TRP A 122 -6.29 7.48 20.25
C TRP A 122 -5.88 7.68 21.70
N VAL A 123 -6.27 6.74 22.55
CA VAL A 123 -5.87 6.66 23.96
C VAL A 123 -5.09 5.35 24.19
N PRO A 124 -4.04 5.34 25.04
CA PRO A 124 -3.38 4.11 25.43
C PRO A 124 -4.36 3.16 26.12
N ARG A 125 -4.35 1.88 25.72
CA ARG A 125 -5.14 0.85 26.39
C ARG A 125 -4.46 -0.51 26.22
N GLU A 126 -4.13 -1.11 27.36
CA GLU A 126 -3.39 -2.36 27.43
C GLU A 126 -4.25 -3.58 27.23
N ALA A 127 -5.46 -3.55 27.79
CA ALA A 127 -6.43 -4.62 27.70
C ALA A 127 -7.84 -4.07 27.45
N ASP A 128 -8.68 -4.86 26.83
CA ASP A 128 -10.09 -4.54 26.61
C ASP A 128 -10.92 -4.69 27.90
N GLU A 129 -12.23 -4.48 27.78
CA GLU A 129 -13.19 -4.61 28.90
C GLU A 129 -13.26 -6.03 29.50
N ASN A 130 -12.79 -7.05 28.77
CA ASN A 130 -12.74 -8.44 29.21
C ASN A 130 -11.36 -8.82 29.78
N GLY A 131 -10.40 -7.90 29.80
CA GLY A 131 -9.03 -8.13 30.25
C GLY A 131 -8.13 -8.77 29.18
N GLU A 132 -8.56 -8.87 27.93
CA GLU A 132 -7.74 -9.37 26.83
C GLU A 132 -6.77 -8.30 26.33
N VAL A 133 -5.50 -8.67 26.13
CA VAL A 133 -4.46 -7.73 25.69
C VAL A 133 -4.80 -7.16 24.32
N ILE A 134 -4.81 -5.84 24.20
CA ILE A 134 -4.98 -5.13 22.92
C ILE A 134 -3.62 -5.10 22.22
N PRO A 135 -3.43 -5.80 21.08
CA PRO A 135 -2.11 -5.91 20.45
C PRO A 135 -1.54 -4.56 19.99
N ALA A 136 -2.42 -3.61 19.66
CA ALA A 136 -2.03 -2.25 19.29
C ALA A 136 -1.62 -1.38 20.49
N GLY A 137 -1.96 -1.76 21.72
CA GLY A 137 -1.72 -0.99 22.94
C GLY A 137 -2.50 0.33 23.02
N ARG A 138 -3.51 0.51 22.17
CA ARG A 138 -4.33 1.72 22.07
C ARG A 138 -5.71 1.40 21.52
N VAL A 139 -6.69 2.26 21.84
CA VAL A 139 -8.02 2.26 21.23
C VAL A 139 -8.32 3.65 20.66
N VAL A 140 -9.33 3.71 19.78
CA VAL A 140 -9.82 4.97 19.22
C VAL A 140 -10.57 5.70 20.32
N ALA A 141 -10.27 6.99 20.52
CA ALA A 141 -10.95 7.84 21.49
C ALA A 141 -11.93 8.80 20.81
N ILE A 142 -11.58 9.28 19.61
CA ILE A 142 -12.43 10.13 18.78
C ILE A 142 -12.37 9.65 17.34
N GLU A 143 -13.53 9.45 16.73
CA GLU A 143 -13.68 9.23 15.28
C GLU A 143 -14.82 10.04 14.68
N THR A 144 -14.78 10.25 13.36
CA THR A 144 -15.93 10.80 12.62
C THR A 144 -16.82 9.69 12.09
N ARG A 145 -18.12 9.97 12.03
CA ARG A 145 -19.12 9.22 11.29
C ARG A 145 -19.58 10.09 10.13
N GLY A 146 -19.04 9.81 8.95
CA GLY A 146 -19.28 10.56 7.71
C GLY A 146 -20.00 9.70 6.67
N THR A 147 -19.72 9.94 5.39
CA THR A 147 -20.33 9.19 4.28
C THR A 147 -20.14 7.68 4.45
N GLY A 148 -21.24 6.93 4.38
CA GLY A 148 -21.25 5.47 4.57
C GLY A 148 -21.36 5.01 6.04
N GLY A 149 -21.40 5.93 7.00
CA GLY A 149 -21.66 5.66 8.41
C GLY A 149 -23.09 6.02 8.85
N TYR A 150 -23.45 5.63 10.07
CA TYR A 150 -24.66 6.09 10.76
C TYR A 150 -24.40 6.27 12.25
N VAL A 151 -25.22 7.09 12.92
CA VAL A 151 -25.23 7.25 14.39
C VAL A 151 -26.63 7.12 14.95
N LEU A 152 -26.78 6.64 16.19
CA LEU A 152 -28.08 6.63 16.86
C LEU A 152 -28.51 8.05 17.19
N ILE A 153 -29.78 8.36 17.02
CA ILE A 153 -30.34 9.69 17.35
C ILE A 153 -30.81 9.75 18.81
N PRO A 154 -31.01 10.95 19.38
CA PRO A 154 -31.53 11.11 20.74
C PRO A 154 -32.79 10.28 21.02
N HIS A 155 -32.96 9.87 22.27
CA HIS A 155 -34.02 9.01 22.78
C HIS A 155 -33.96 7.53 22.33
N SER A 156 -32.97 7.15 21.51
CA SER A 156 -32.73 5.74 21.16
C SER A 156 -32.22 4.95 22.36
N LEU A 157 -32.59 3.67 22.48
CA LEU A 157 -32.14 2.78 23.56
C LEU A 157 -30.75 2.20 23.29
N HIS A 158 -29.90 2.17 24.31
CA HIS A 158 -28.58 1.52 24.32
C HIS A 158 -28.66 0.12 24.98
N PRO A 159 -27.79 -0.84 24.61
CA PRO A 159 -27.72 -2.18 25.24
C PRO A 159 -27.48 -2.15 26.75
N SER A 160 -26.90 -1.07 27.27
CA SER A 160 -26.72 -0.84 28.72
C SER A 160 -28.04 -0.59 29.47
N GLY A 161 -29.14 -0.36 28.75
CA GLY A 161 -30.43 0.03 29.31
C GLY A 161 -30.64 1.55 29.36
N ASN A 162 -29.60 2.35 29.15
CA ASN A 162 -29.69 3.82 29.09
C ASN A 162 -30.16 4.30 27.71
N THR A 163 -30.71 5.51 27.64
CA THR A 163 -31.05 6.17 26.36
C THR A 163 -29.94 7.13 25.92
N TYR A 164 -29.87 7.42 24.62
CA TYR A 164 -29.09 8.55 24.13
C TYR A 164 -29.78 9.85 24.55
N GLU A 165 -29.07 10.69 25.32
CA GLU A 165 -29.64 11.89 25.93
C GLU A 165 -29.14 13.12 25.19
N PRO A 166 -30.03 13.96 24.61
CA PRO A 166 -29.62 15.20 23.98
C PRO A 166 -29.06 16.16 25.05
N ALA A 167 -28.00 16.90 24.70
CA ALA A 167 -27.29 17.78 25.64
C ALA A 167 -27.36 19.26 25.23
N HIS A 168 -26.67 19.64 24.15
CA HIS A 168 -26.68 21.00 23.61
C HIS A 168 -27.21 21.02 22.18
N GLY A 169 -27.72 22.16 21.72
CA GLY A 169 -28.26 22.34 20.37
C GLY A 169 -29.48 21.48 20.05
N SER A 170 -30.05 21.66 18.86
CA SER A 170 -31.17 20.87 18.37
C SER A 170 -30.71 19.87 17.31
N TRP A 171 -30.96 18.59 17.55
CA TRP A 171 -30.70 17.55 16.54
C TRP A 171 -31.63 17.63 15.33
N ALA A 172 -32.79 18.30 15.46
CA ALA A 172 -33.68 18.54 14.33
C ALA A 172 -33.14 19.64 13.39
N GLU A 173 -32.25 20.51 13.88
CA GLU A 173 -31.74 21.69 13.16
C GLU A 173 -30.20 21.70 13.15
N LEU A 174 -29.61 20.77 12.40
CA LEU A 174 -28.15 20.65 12.32
C LEU A 174 -27.53 21.84 11.55
N PRO A 175 -26.61 22.62 12.15
CA PRO A 175 -25.98 23.76 11.50
C PRO A 175 -25.04 23.30 10.38
N THR A 176 -24.93 24.12 9.33
CA THR A 176 -23.95 23.90 8.25
C THR A 176 -22.70 24.71 8.50
N LEU A 177 -21.59 24.02 8.69
CA LEU A 177 -20.26 24.60 8.88
C LEU A 177 -19.57 24.77 7.53
N THR A 178 -18.70 25.78 7.47
CA THR A 178 -17.69 25.89 6.40
C THR A 178 -16.65 24.77 6.52
N GLU A 179 -15.92 24.52 5.44
CA GLU A 179 -14.85 23.51 5.44
C GLU A 179 -13.75 23.87 6.45
N GLU A 180 -13.43 25.16 6.58
CA GLU A 180 -12.48 25.69 7.55
C GLU A 180 -12.94 25.46 8.99
N GLN A 181 -14.22 25.70 9.29
CA GLN A 181 -14.78 25.44 10.62
C GLN A 181 -14.79 23.94 10.95
N ALA A 182 -15.18 23.07 10.02
CA ALA A 182 -15.13 21.62 10.23
C ALA A 182 -13.69 21.14 10.47
N GLN A 183 -12.73 21.68 9.73
CA GLN A 183 -11.30 21.39 9.92
C GLN A 183 -10.80 21.84 11.29
N GLN A 184 -11.22 23.01 11.80
CA GLN A 184 -10.89 23.45 13.17
C GLN A 184 -11.35 22.44 14.23
N LEU A 185 -12.54 21.85 14.07
CA LEU A 185 -13.05 20.83 14.99
C LEU A 185 -12.24 19.53 14.91
N HIS A 186 -11.85 19.11 13.70
CA HIS A 186 -11.02 17.92 13.50
C HIS A 186 -9.60 18.13 14.04
N GLU A 187 -9.02 19.31 13.88
CA GLU A 187 -7.72 19.68 14.44
C GLU A 187 -7.76 19.68 15.95
N ALA A 188 -8.79 20.28 16.56
CA ALA A 188 -9.01 20.21 18.00
C ALA A 188 -9.11 18.76 18.48
N ALA A 189 -9.79 17.87 17.75
CA ALA A 189 -9.86 16.45 18.10
C ALA A 189 -8.50 15.74 17.97
N ARG A 190 -7.76 15.94 16.88
CA ARG A 190 -6.40 15.39 16.73
C ARG A 190 -5.47 15.91 17.82
N SER A 191 -5.70 17.13 18.30
CA SER A 191 -4.92 17.80 19.35
C SER A 191 -4.98 17.06 20.69
N THR A 192 -6.06 16.31 20.96
CA THR A 192 -6.24 15.54 22.21
C THR A 192 -5.67 14.11 22.15
N CYS A 193 -5.14 13.68 21.00
CA CYS A 193 -4.56 12.34 20.83
C CYS A 193 -3.41 12.10 21.83
N GLN A 194 -3.50 10.99 22.57
CA GLN A 194 -2.52 10.59 23.59
C GLN A 194 -1.63 9.44 23.11
N ALA A 195 -2.08 8.63 22.15
CA ALA A 195 -1.35 7.48 21.61
C ALA A 195 -1.25 7.53 20.06
N PRO A 196 -0.45 8.45 19.49
CA PRO A 196 -0.34 8.65 18.04
C PRO A 196 0.20 7.43 17.29
N LEU A 197 0.93 6.55 17.98
CA LEU A 197 1.52 5.32 17.45
C LEU A 197 1.01 4.10 18.22
N SER A 198 0.87 2.96 17.53
CA SER A 198 0.65 1.68 18.16
C SER A 198 1.92 1.19 18.88
N ARG A 199 1.75 0.26 19.81
CA ARG A 199 2.86 -0.41 20.51
C ARG A 199 3.94 -0.93 19.56
N GLN A 200 3.54 -1.55 18.45
CA GLN A 200 4.48 -2.11 17.47
C GLN A 200 5.23 -1.02 16.71
N GLU A 201 4.55 0.06 16.32
CA GLU A 201 5.17 1.20 15.64
C GLU A 201 6.15 1.91 16.58
N LEU A 202 5.75 2.21 17.81
CA LEU A 202 6.61 2.83 18.82
C LEU A 202 7.85 1.97 19.10
N THR A 203 7.67 0.66 19.28
CA THR A 203 8.79 -0.28 19.51
C THR A 203 9.78 -0.27 18.35
N ARG A 204 9.31 -0.25 17.09
CA ARG A 204 10.18 -0.18 15.92
C ARG A 204 10.95 1.14 15.86
N LEU A 205 10.28 2.27 16.13
CA LEU A 205 10.94 3.58 16.15
C LEU A 205 12.01 3.66 17.25
N GLN A 206 11.70 3.19 18.45
CA GLN A 206 12.63 3.13 19.56
C GLN A 206 13.84 2.23 19.25
N GLN A 207 13.64 1.07 18.58
CA GLN A 207 14.72 0.18 18.13
C GLN A 207 15.59 0.81 17.04
N ALA A 208 14.96 1.49 16.07
CA ALA A 208 15.67 2.17 14.98
C ALA A 208 16.52 3.33 15.53
N HIS A 209 15.95 4.15 16.42
CA HIS A 209 16.67 5.21 17.11
C HIS A 209 17.85 4.65 17.93
N GLU A 210 17.65 3.57 18.69
CA GLU A 210 18.73 2.94 19.44
C GLU A 210 19.87 2.43 18.53
N THR A 211 19.52 1.85 17.38
CA THR A 211 20.51 1.37 16.40
C THR A 211 21.29 2.54 15.79
N ARG A 212 20.60 3.63 15.45
CA ARG A 212 21.22 4.86 14.95
C ARG A 212 22.15 5.46 15.99
N SER A 213 21.73 5.56 17.24
CA SER A 213 22.53 6.09 18.35
C SER A 213 23.76 5.22 18.64
N LYS A 214 23.67 3.89 18.51
CA LYS A 214 24.82 2.98 18.61
C LYS A 214 25.81 3.13 17.46
N ALA A 215 25.34 3.31 16.22
CA ALA A 215 26.22 3.50 15.07
C ALA A 215 27.09 4.76 15.17
N HIS A 216 26.62 5.78 15.91
CA HIS A 216 27.35 7.02 16.14
C HIS A 216 28.24 7.01 17.39
N ARG A 217 28.34 5.88 18.12
CA ARG A 217 29.32 5.69 19.20
C ARG A 217 30.64 5.20 18.61
N ALA A 218 31.73 5.93 18.85
CA ALA A 218 33.06 5.45 18.51
C ALA A 218 33.40 4.20 19.35
N PRO A 219 34.11 3.19 18.79
CA PRO A 219 34.55 2.03 19.55
C PRO A 219 35.83 2.39 20.34
N ALA A 220 35.69 3.02 21.50
CA ALA A 220 36.69 3.04 22.59
C ALA A 220 36.11 3.77 23.82
N ASP A 221 36.53 3.34 25.02
CA ASP A 221 36.12 3.74 26.38
C ASP A 221 36.01 5.25 26.67
N GLY A 222 35.01 5.93 26.10
CA GLY A 222 34.68 7.33 26.38
C GLY A 222 33.23 7.68 26.08
N GLU A 223 32.69 8.67 26.78
CA GLU A 223 31.36 9.21 26.53
C GLU A 223 31.32 9.84 25.12
N SER A 224 30.39 9.38 24.27
CA SER A 224 30.24 9.93 22.91
C SER A 224 29.86 11.41 23.00
N VAL A 225 30.46 12.25 22.15
CA VAL A 225 30.12 13.69 22.04
C VAL A 225 28.61 13.90 21.85
N VAL A 226 27.96 12.99 21.12
CA VAL A 226 26.50 13.00 20.90
C VAL A 226 25.73 12.67 22.18
N ASP A 227 26.16 11.65 22.93
CA ASP A 227 25.53 11.29 24.21
C ASP A 227 25.71 12.43 25.24
N ALA A 228 26.90 13.03 25.32
CA ALA A 228 27.19 14.17 26.20
C ALA A 228 26.37 15.42 25.81
N TYR A 229 26.19 15.68 24.51
CA TYR A 229 25.34 16.78 24.03
C TYR A 229 23.87 16.54 24.41
N ASN A 230 23.36 15.35 24.15
CA ASN A 230 21.99 14.94 24.49
C ASN A 230 21.74 14.82 26.00
N GLY A 231 22.80 14.70 26.82
CA GLY A 231 22.70 14.77 28.28
C GLY A 231 22.67 16.21 28.82
N LYS A 232 23.24 17.17 28.08
CA LYS A 232 23.28 18.59 28.46
C LYS A 232 22.03 19.35 28.00
N TYR A 233 21.52 19.03 26.82
CA TYR A 233 20.41 19.76 26.19
C TYR A 233 19.10 18.99 26.27
N ASP A 234 18.03 19.69 26.61
CA ASP A 234 16.68 19.14 26.66
C ASP A 234 15.94 19.32 25.33
N ILE A 235 15.04 18.39 25.00
CA ILE A 235 14.29 18.40 23.73
C ILE A 235 13.40 19.64 23.60
N HIS A 236 12.83 20.15 24.70
CA HIS A 236 12.01 21.36 24.69
C HIS A 236 12.84 22.60 24.38
N GLU A 237 14.09 22.65 24.83
CA GLU A 237 15.02 23.73 24.50
C GLU A 237 15.46 23.67 23.03
N ALA A 238 15.82 22.48 22.55
CA ALA A 238 16.23 22.26 21.17
C ALA A 238 15.12 22.66 20.16
N LEU A 239 13.88 22.22 20.40
CA LEU A 239 12.73 22.58 19.57
C LEU A 239 12.45 24.08 19.59
N ARG A 240 12.48 24.74 20.75
CA ARG A 240 12.27 26.20 20.84
C ARG A 240 13.36 26.98 20.12
N ALA A 241 14.62 26.54 20.23
CA ALA A 241 15.73 27.15 19.52
C ALA A 241 15.60 27.00 17.98
N ALA A 242 14.99 25.90 17.52
CA ALA A 242 14.67 25.67 16.12
C ALA A 242 13.37 26.37 15.65
N GLY A 243 12.73 27.17 16.51
CA GLY A 243 11.54 27.98 16.17
C GLY A 243 10.19 27.28 16.35
N TYR A 244 10.17 26.07 16.94
CA TYR A 244 8.91 25.38 17.25
C TYR A 244 8.23 26.04 18.44
N THR A 245 6.90 26.12 18.39
CA THR A 245 6.10 26.71 19.47
C THR A 245 5.41 25.62 20.30
N PRO A 246 5.42 25.72 21.64
CA PRO A 246 4.77 24.73 22.49
C PRO A 246 3.25 24.78 22.27
N PHE A 247 2.63 23.61 22.12
CA PHE A 247 1.19 23.48 21.97
C PHE A 247 0.58 22.86 23.24
N THR A 248 1.14 21.75 23.72
CA THR A 248 0.87 21.20 25.05
C THR A 248 2.18 20.81 25.73
N LYS A 249 2.12 20.22 26.94
CA LYS A 249 3.32 19.69 27.60
C LYS A 249 4.04 18.60 26.81
N THR A 250 3.35 17.90 25.91
CA THR A 250 3.89 16.77 25.14
C THR A 250 3.85 17.02 23.63
N ARG A 251 3.49 18.24 23.19
CA ARG A 251 3.30 18.55 21.77
C ARG A 251 3.80 19.92 21.39
N TYR A 252 4.31 20.00 20.16
CA TYR A 252 4.82 21.22 19.55
C TYR A 252 4.19 21.47 18.19
N THR A 253 4.07 22.74 17.83
CA THR A 253 3.71 23.21 16.50
C THR A 253 4.98 23.59 15.75
N ARG A 254 5.11 23.12 14.50
CA ARG A 254 6.27 23.43 13.67
C ARG A 254 6.33 24.92 13.28
N PRO A 255 7.51 25.46 12.92
CA PRO A 255 7.60 26.77 12.31
C PRO A 255 6.87 26.82 10.94
N GLY A 256 6.25 27.97 10.62
CA GLY A 256 5.63 28.23 9.32
C GLY A 256 4.19 28.73 9.40
N ALA A 257 3.77 29.51 8.40
CA ALA A 257 2.43 30.12 8.36
C ALA A 257 1.30 29.10 8.08
N ASP A 258 1.64 27.93 7.55
CA ASP A 258 0.75 26.81 7.22
C ASP A 258 0.82 25.67 8.26
N ALA A 259 1.39 25.93 9.44
CA ALA A 259 1.62 24.90 10.45
C ALA A 259 0.32 24.46 11.14
N SER A 260 0.02 23.16 11.07
CA SER A 260 -1.07 22.57 11.86
C SER A 260 -0.69 22.54 13.36
N PRO A 261 -1.58 22.99 14.27
CA PRO A 261 -1.29 23.00 15.70
C PRO A 261 -0.93 21.61 16.25
N GLY A 262 0.15 21.54 17.03
CA GLY A 262 0.55 20.33 17.75
C GLY A 262 1.06 19.17 16.87
N GLY A 263 1.45 19.39 15.61
CA GLY A 263 1.89 18.32 14.69
C GLY A 263 3.14 17.51 15.11
N VAL A 264 3.84 17.90 16.17
CA VAL A 264 5.03 17.22 16.71
C VAL A 264 4.70 16.62 18.08
N HIS A 265 5.01 15.34 18.27
CA HIS A 265 4.78 14.62 19.53
C HIS A 265 6.10 14.33 20.24
N LEU A 266 6.11 14.51 21.55
CA LEU A 266 7.21 14.06 22.39
C LEU A 266 6.95 12.62 22.86
N LEU A 267 7.85 11.72 22.50
CA LEU A 267 7.78 10.30 22.79
C LEU A 267 9.05 9.87 23.52
N GLU A 268 8.94 8.91 24.44
CA GLU A 268 10.10 8.38 25.15
C GLU A 268 10.89 7.40 24.28
N ASP A 269 12.22 7.52 24.29
CA ASP A 269 13.13 6.48 23.82
C ASP A 269 13.18 5.29 24.81
N LYS A 270 13.91 4.22 24.48
CA LYS A 270 14.06 3.06 25.39
C LYS A 270 14.75 3.38 26.72
N ARG A 271 15.42 4.53 26.83
CA ARG A 271 16.12 5.00 28.03
C ARG A 271 15.26 5.98 28.83
N GLY A 272 14.00 6.21 28.43
CA GLY A 272 13.07 7.13 29.08
C GLY A 272 13.34 8.61 28.76
N ARG A 273 14.13 8.92 27.73
CA ARG A 273 14.40 10.31 27.33
C ARG A 273 13.38 10.74 26.29
N LEU A 274 12.90 11.98 26.39
CA LEU A 274 11.97 12.54 25.41
C LEU A 274 12.70 12.83 24.09
N CYS A 275 12.12 12.32 23.01
CA CYS A 275 12.49 12.60 21.63
C CYS A 275 11.27 13.18 20.90
N SER A 276 11.52 13.92 19.84
CA SER A 276 10.47 14.47 18.98
C SER A 276 10.16 13.52 17.81
N TYR A 277 8.86 13.42 17.48
CA TYR A 277 8.35 12.70 16.33
C TYR A 277 7.41 13.61 15.53
N HIS A 278 7.66 13.74 14.24
CA HIS A 278 7.04 14.77 13.40
C HIS A 278 6.09 14.13 12.39
N HIS A 279 4.84 14.62 12.34
CA HIS A 279 3.81 14.06 11.46
C HIS A 279 3.57 14.87 10.17
N SER A 280 4.05 16.12 10.11
CA SER A 280 3.78 17.03 8.97
C SER A 280 4.82 16.85 7.88
N SER A 281 4.43 16.56 6.63
CA SER A 281 5.37 16.41 5.51
C SER A 281 6.15 17.68 5.18
N ASN A 282 5.69 18.83 5.68
CA ASN A 282 6.34 20.13 5.54
C ASN A 282 7.31 20.43 6.70
N ASP A 283 7.51 19.47 7.61
CA ASP A 283 8.49 19.56 8.68
C ASP A 283 9.82 18.93 8.24
N LEU A 284 10.94 19.64 8.43
CA LEU A 284 12.28 19.19 8.06
C LEU A 284 12.64 17.85 8.73
N LEU A 285 12.08 17.58 9.91
CA LEU A 285 12.33 16.39 10.71
C LEU A 285 11.24 15.31 10.53
N ASN A 286 10.39 15.40 9.50
CA ASN A 286 9.49 14.30 9.15
C ASN A 286 10.18 13.30 8.21
N ASP A 287 11.11 12.52 8.78
CA ASP A 287 11.79 11.40 8.11
C ASP A 287 11.31 10.02 8.63
N GLY A 288 10.29 10.02 9.48
CA GLY A 288 9.77 8.82 10.13
C GLY A 288 10.62 8.30 11.29
N HIS A 289 11.56 9.08 11.83
CA HIS A 289 12.38 8.71 12.98
C HIS A 289 12.10 9.54 14.23
N LEU A 290 12.58 9.04 15.38
CA LEU A 290 12.66 9.83 16.61
C LEU A 290 13.89 10.71 16.55
N HIS A 291 13.74 11.99 16.89
CA HIS A 291 14.82 12.97 16.91
C HIS A 291 15.12 13.41 18.33
N ASP A 292 16.39 13.26 18.70
CA ASP A 292 16.94 13.77 19.94
C ASP A 292 17.42 15.23 19.77
N PRO A 293 17.84 15.91 20.87
CA PRO A 293 18.34 17.28 20.79
C PRO A 293 19.49 17.49 19.80
N PHE A 294 20.38 16.51 19.65
CA PHE A 294 21.51 16.57 18.72
C PHE A 294 21.05 16.45 17.27
N ASP A 295 20.04 15.63 16.97
CA ASP A 295 19.44 15.56 15.63
C ASP A 295 18.87 16.92 15.19
N ILE A 296 18.19 17.64 16.10
CA ILE A 296 17.68 19.00 15.84
C ILE A 296 18.84 19.98 15.60
N PHE A 297 19.91 19.88 16.40
CA PHE A 297 21.11 20.69 16.24
C PHE A 297 21.77 20.48 14.87
N VAL A 298 21.88 19.22 14.41
CA VAL A 298 22.38 18.88 13.08
C VAL A 298 21.52 19.52 11.99
N ALA A 299 20.19 19.34 12.06
CA ALA A 299 19.27 19.80 11.03
C ALA A 299 19.23 21.33 10.91
N TYR A 300 19.03 22.03 12.03
CA TYR A 300 18.73 23.47 12.01
C TYR A 300 19.96 24.37 12.15
N GLN A 301 21.02 23.93 12.82
CA GLN A 301 22.22 24.78 13.04
C GLN A 301 23.38 24.43 12.12
N HIS A 302 23.40 23.21 11.56
CA HIS A 302 24.46 22.71 10.69
C HIS A 302 23.97 22.24 9.32
N GLY A 303 22.71 22.50 8.95
CA GLY A 303 22.17 22.22 7.62
C GLY A 303 22.25 20.74 7.23
N GLY A 304 22.16 19.84 8.20
CA GLY A 304 22.29 18.39 8.00
C GLY A 304 23.73 17.84 8.04
N ASP A 305 24.78 18.69 8.17
CA ASP A 305 26.16 18.22 8.26
C ASP A 305 26.49 17.65 9.65
N PHE A 306 26.32 16.33 9.78
CA PHE A 306 26.61 15.59 11.01
C PHE A 306 28.06 15.75 11.50
N LYS A 307 29.05 15.76 10.59
CA LYS A 307 30.47 15.85 10.98
C LYS A 307 30.81 17.24 11.49
N ALA A 308 30.27 18.28 10.86
CA ALA A 308 30.41 19.66 11.33
C ALA A 308 29.76 19.83 12.72
N ALA A 309 28.57 19.27 12.92
CA ALA A 309 27.86 19.31 14.20
C ALA A 309 28.63 18.61 15.33
N VAL A 310 29.16 17.40 15.09
CA VAL A 310 29.99 16.69 16.10
C VAL A 310 31.21 17.51 16.49
N LYS A 311 31.87 18.16 15.52
CA LYS A 311 33.03 19.02 15.79
C LYS A 311 32.66 20.28 16.58
N ALA A 312 31.50 20.88 16.29
CA ALA A 312 30.99 22.04 17.03
C ALA A 312 30.63 21.67 18.47
N ALA A 313 29.86 20.60 18.65
CA ALA A 313 29.49 20.08 19.96
C ALA A 313 30.70 19.67 20.80
N ALA A 314 31.71 19.01 20.21
CA ALA A 314 32.94 18.65 20.94
C ALA A 314 33.69 19.88 21.47
N ARG A 315 33.74 20.96 20.69
CA ARG A 315 34.35 22.23 21.12
C ARG A 315 33.57 22.88 22.24
N GLU A 316 32.25 22.86 22.13
CA GLU A 316 31.34 23.48 23.10
C GLU A 316 31.31 22.73 24.44
N LEU A 317 31.37 21.40 24.40
CA LEU A 317 31.39 20.53 25.58
C LEU A 317 32.80 20.36 26.18
N GLY A 318 33.84 20.87 25.53
CA GLY A 318 35.23 20.72 25.98
C GLY A 318 35.79 19.29 25.86
N VAL A 319 35.20 18.45 25.00
CA VAL A 319 35.61 17.06 24.80
C VAL A 319 36.72 16.98 23.73
N LYS A 320 37.88 16.38 24.06
CA LYS A 320 39.00 16.23 23.12
C LYS A 320 38.66 15.19 22.03
N HIS A 321 38.48 15.64 20.80
CA HIS A 321 38.32 14.75 19.64
C HIS A 321 39.69 14.28 19.11
N THR A 322 40.00 12.99 19.23
CA THR A 322 41.18 12.37 18.60
C THR A 322 40.79 11.79 17.23
N PRO A 323 41.35 12.28 16.11
CA PRO A 323 41.03 11.74 14.78
C PRO A 323 41.69 10.35 14.55
N PRO A 324 41.07 9.45 13.76
CA PRO A 324 41.71 8.19 13.36
C PRO A 324 42.94 8.44 12.48
N ALA A 325 44.01 7.69 12.70
CA ALA A 325 45.26 7.78 11.94
C ALA A 325 45.05 7.40 10.47
N THR A 326 45.46 8.28 9.55
CA THR A 326 45.50 8.01 8.10
C THR A 326 46.88 7.44 7.73
N PRO A 327 46.99 6.37 6.93
CA PRO A 327 48.27 5.89 6.42
C PRO A 327 48.92 6.93 5.50
N GLY A 328 50.17 7.28 5.79
CA GLY A 328 50.88 8.37 5.13
C GLY A 328 51.25 8.09 3.67
N ILE A 329 51.11 9.12 2.84
CA ILE A 329 51.83 9.28 1.58
C ILE A 329 52.75 10.49 1.74
N THR A 330 54.05 10.22 1.64
CA THR A 330 55.15 11.18 1.76
C THR A 330 55.23 12.03 0.50
N VAL A 331 55.11 13.36 0.62
CA VAL A 331 55.49 14.30 -0.45
C VAL A 331 56.76 15.02 -0.02
N GLY A 332 57.80 14.83 -0.83
CA GLY A 332 59.13 15.40 -0.64
C GLY A 332 59.13 16.94 -0.75
N THR A 333 59.90 17.54 0.14
CA THR A 333 60.23 18.95 0.19
C THR A 333 61.35 19.29 -0.78
N THR A 334 61.20 20.37 -1.55
CA THR A 334 62.34 21.18 -2.00
C THR A 334 62.03 22.67 -1.78
N ARG A 335 62.89 23.28 -0.97
CA ARG A 335 62.96 24.71 -0.66
C ARG A 335 63.89 25.36 -1.69
N GLY A 336 63.47 26.50 -2.25
CA GLY A 336 64.35 27.47 -2.91
C GLY A 336 64.07 28.86 -2.34
N LYS A 337 65.09 29.48 -1.74
CA LYS A 337 65.11 30.86 -1.21
C LYS A 337 65.19 31.88 -2.36
N GLY A 338 64.65 33.08 -2.15
CA GLY A 338 64.92 34.28 -2.94
C GLY A 338 64.26 35.51 -2.32
N GLU A 339 65.02 36.60 -2.22
CA GLU A 339 64.86 37.74 -1.32
C GLU A 339 63.94 38.88 -1.79
N SER A 340 63.66 39.78 -0.85
CA SER A 340 62.98 41.06 -0.92
C SER A 340 63.56 42.07 -1.94
N GLY A 341 62.69 42.90 -2.54
CA GLY A 341 63.11 44.22 -3.03
C GLY A 341 62.16 44.94 -3.99
N THR A 342 61.62 46.06 -3.50
CA THR A 342 61.29 47.31 -4.21
C THR A 342 59.93 47.52 -4.91
N ALA A 343 59.47 48.75 -4.74
CA ALA A 343 58.17 49.30 -5.06
C ALA A 343 58.00 49.70 -6.54
N ALA A 344 56.73 49.90 -6.90
CA ALA A 344 56.17 50.16 -8.22
C ALA A 344 56.70 51.40 -8.97
N PRO A 345 56.52 51.41 -10.31
CA PRO A 345 56.16 52.62 -11.05
C PRO A 345 54.74 52.52 -11.66
N ALA A 346 54.16 53.68 -11.89
CA ALA A 346 52.77 53.89 -12.30
C ALA A 346 52.51 53.64 -13.81
N LEU A 347 51.31 53.08 -14.06
CA LEU A 347 50.39 53.16 -15.20
C LEU A 347 50.86 53.72 -16.57
N ASN A 348 50.69 52.89 -17.60
CA ASN A 348 50.21 53.30 -18.93
C ASN A 348 48.85 52.61 -19.18
N PRO A 349 47.76 53.32 -19.51
CA PRO A 349 46.51 52.69 -19.91
C PRO A 349 46.63 52.10 -21.32
N GLN A 350 46.55 50.78 -21.43
CA GLN A 350 46.43 50.06 -22.69
C GLN A 350 45.00 50.22 -23.26
N PRO A 351 44.83 50.27 -24.59
CA PRO A 351 43.51 50.26 -25.22
C PRO A 351 42.79 48.94 -24.94
N ILE A 352 41.49 49.05 -24.74
CA ILE A 352 40.58 47.96 -24.38
C ILE A 352 40.44 47.05 -25.61
N SER A 353 40.88 45.80 -25.49
CA SER A 353 40.68 44.79 -26.53
C SER A 353 39.19 44.49 -26.70
N GLU A 354 38.70 44.46 -27.94
CA GLU A 354 37.33 44.02 -28.24
C GLU A 354 37.10 42.59 -27.73
N PRO A 355 35.90 42.29 -27.17
CA PRO A 355 35.57 40.94 -26.71
C PRO A 355 35.48 39.96 -27.90
N PRO A 356 36.09 38.76 -27.84
CA PRO A 356 35.83 37.73 -28.84
C PRO A 356 34.45 37.09 -28.65
N PRO A 357 33.84 36.54 -29.71
CA PRO A 357 32.51 35.96 -29.67
C PRO A 357 32.57 34.55 -29.07
N SER A 358 32.40 34.43 -27.75
CA SER A 358 32.02 33.17 -27.09
C SER A 358 31.23 33.49 -25.81
N PRO A 359 29.96 33.08 -25.71
CA PRO A 359 29.10 33.57 -24.63
C PRO A 359 29.41 32.97 -23.25
N ILE A 360 30.18 31.88 -23.14
CA ILE A 360 30.65 31.19 -21.92
C ILE A 360 31.92 30.37 -22.26
N TYR A 361 32.88 30.24 -21.34
CA TYR A 361 34.04 29.34 -21.47
C TYR A 361 34.37 28.61 -20.16
N ILE A 362 35.19 27.55 -20.21
CA ILE A 362 35.58 26.77 -19.03
C ILE A 362 36.89 27.30 -18.45
N SER A 363 36.89 27.62 -17.15
CA SER A 363 38.07 28.05 -16.40
C SER A 363 37.96 27.60 -14.94
N HIS A 364 39.08 27.22 -14.32
CA HIS A 364 39.14 26.75 -12.92
C HIS A 364 38.12 25.64 -12.58
N GLY A 365 37.79 24.78 -13.54
CA GLY A 365 36.86 23.66 -13.36
C GLY A 365 35.37 24.04 -13.36
N GLY A 366 35.01 25.23 -13.85
CA GLY A 366 33.63 25.68 -14.00
C GLY A 366 33.40 26.61 -15.19
N TYR A 367 32.14 26.96 -15.43
CA TYR A 367 31.74 27.91 -16.48
C TYR A 367 32.01 29.35 -16.03
N THR A 368 32.59 30.14 -16.93
CA THR A 368 33.00 31.53 -16.70
C THR A 368 32.49 32.41 -17.85
N ILE A 369 32.16 33.66 -17.54
CA ILE A 369 31.77 34.67 -18.52
C ILE A 369 32.57 35.96 -18.31
N ASP A 370 32.96 36.63 -19.39
CA ASP A 370 33.54 37.96 -19.30
C ASP A 370 32.44 39.02 -19.20
N ARG A 371 32.48 39.85 -18.15
CA ARG A 371 31.54 40.96 -17.93
C ARG A 371 32.17 42.28 -18.33
N PRO A 372 31.44 43.15 -19.07
CA PRO A 372 31.95 44.46 -19.40
C PRO A 372 31.92 45.36 -18.17
N VAL A 373 33.06 45.95 -17.84
CA VAL A 373 33.14 47.06 -16.88
C VAL A 373 32.77 48.33 -17.63
N LYS A 374 31.69 49.00 -17.20
CA LYS A 374 31.22 50.24 -17.84
C LYS A 374 31.58 51.46 -17.01
N LYS A 375 32.03 52.53 -17.67
CA LYS A 375 32.21 53.86 -17.07
C LYS A 375 31.50 54.88 -17.96
N ASN A 376 30.55 55.62 -17.40
CA ASN A 376 29.67 56.55 -18.13
C ASN A 376 28.89 55.90 -19.31
N GLY A 377 28.58 54.60 -19.21
CA GLY A 377 27.85 53.87 -20.25
C GLY A 377 28.72 53.24 -21.33
N GLU A 378 29.99 53.64 -21.43
CA GLU A 378 30.97 53.03 -22.33
C GLU A 378 31.70 51.86 -21.66
N ILE A 379 31.97 50.80 -22.41
CA ILE A 379 32.72 49.64 -21.93
C ILE A 379 34.19 50.04 -21.86
N VAL A 380 34.76 50.00 -20.66
CA VAL A 380 36.14 50.41 -20.39
C VAL A 380 37.08 49.27 -20.00
N ASP A 381 36.56 48.07 -19.70
CA ASP A 381 37.34 46.87 -19.40
C ASP A 381 36.43 45.63 -19.43
N TRP A 382 37.00 44.43 -19.27
CA TRP A 382 36.29 43.18 -19.10
C TRP A 382 36.83 42.40 -17.90
N THR A 383 35.95 41.86 -17.06
CA THR A 383 36.34 41.04 -15.90
C THR A 383 35.72 39.65 -15.98
N PRO A 384 36.52 38.58 -15.83
CA PRO A 384 36.00 37.22 -15.81
C PRO A 384 35.21 36.97 -14.53
N GLU A 385 33.98 36.51 -14.67
CA GLU A 385 33.09 36.12 -13.59
C GLU A 385 32.82 34.61 -13.68
N GLN A 386 33.26 33.87 -12.66
CA GLN A 386 32.98 32.43 -12.56
C GLN A 386 31.51 32.22 -12.15
N LEU A 387 30.77 31.48 -12.97
CA LEU A 387 29.33 31.24 -12.78
C LEU A 387 29.04 29.93 -12.05
N THR A 388 29.93 28.94 -12.15
CA THR A 388 29.75 27.62 -11.53
C THR A 388 31.08 27.07 -11.00
N ASN A 389 31.01 26.08 -10.11
CA ASN A 389 32.16 25.26 -9.70
C ASN A 389 32.19 23.88 -10.39
N TRP A 390 31.41 23.74 -11.47
CA TRP A 390 31.18 22.47 -12.13
C TRP A 390 31.12 22.66 -13.65
N THR A 391 31.47 21.58 -14.34
CA THR A 391 31.27 21.42 -15.78
C THR A 391 30.46 20.17 -16.01
N TRP A 392 29.70 20.15 -17.09
CA TRP A 392 28.86 19.02 -17.44
C TRP A 392 28.90 18.83 -18.95
N THR A 393 29.26 17.62 -19.38
CA THR A 393 29.44 17.31 -20.79
C THR A 393 28.41 16.26 -21.19
N PRO A 394 27.46 16.58 -22.10
CA PRO A 394 26.46 15.63 -22.54
C PRO A 394 27.11 14.50 -23.34
N THR A 395 26.69 13.26 -23.07
CA THR A 395 27.15 12.02 -23.71
C THR A 395 26.03 11.31 -24.45
N LEU A 396 24.77 11.59 -24.11
CA LEU A 396 23.59 10.90 -24.65
C LEU A 396 22.36 11.82 -24.62
N ARG A 397 21.60 11.88 -25.73
CA ARG A 397 20.30 12.56 -25.78
C ARG A 397 19.22 11.65 -25.18
N LEU A 398 18.28 12.24 -24.46
CA LEU A 398 17.18 11.54 -23.78
C LEU A 398 15.85 11.99 -24.37
N GLN A 399 15.02 11.04 -24.78
CA GLN A 399 13.63 11.29 -25.17
C GLN A 399 12.69 10.66 -24.14
N TYR A 400 11.93 11.47 -23.42
CA TYR A 400 11.02 11.00 -22.38
C TYR A 400 9.68 10.50 -22.97
N PRO A 401 8.97 9.60 -22.28
CA PRO A 401 7.69 9.06 -22.77
C PRO A 401 6.58 10.09 -23.00
N ASP A 402 6.66 11.26 -22.37
CA ASP A 402 5.70 12.37 -22.51
C ASP A 402 6.07 13.34 -23.64
N GLY A 403 7.14 13.05 -24.39
CA GLY A 403 7.67 13.88 -25.47
C GLY A 403 8.66 14.94 -25.00
N ALA A 404 8.92 15.07 -23.70
CA ALA A 404 9.99 15.92 -23.21
C ALA A 404 11.36 15.39 -23.68
N VAL A 405 12.33 16.29 -23.75
CA VAL A 405 13.71 15.96 -24.12
C VAL A 405 14.67 16.39 -23.02
N GLY A 406 15.83 15.76 -22.99
CA GLY A 406 16.93 16.12 -22.12
C GLY A 406 18.20 15.42 -22.57
N GLU A 407 19.17 15.40 -21.69
CA GLU A 407 20.48 14.85 -21.99
C GLU A 407 21.08 14.21 -20.73
N ARG A 408 21.82 13.12 -20.90
CA ARG A 408 22.68 12.54 -19.87
C ARG A 408 24.12 12.93 -20.18
N GLY A 409 24.87 13.23 -19.14
CA GLY A 409 26.27 13.65 -19.30
C GLY A 409 27.09 13.51 -18.03
N ALA A 410 28.41 13.51 -18.21
CA ALA A 410 29.37 13.43 -17.11
C ALA A 410 29.42 14.76 -16.36
N LEU A 411 29.16 14.73 -15.05
CA LEU A 411 29.26 15.88 -14.16
C LEU A 411 30.63 15.89 -13.45
N ILE A 412 31.35 17.00 -13.59
CA ILE A 412 32.63 17.24 -12.90
C ILE A 412 32.43 18.43 -11.97
N VAL A 413 32.67 18.25 -10.68
CA VAL A 413 32.53 19.30 -9.65
C VAL A 413 33.86 19.49 -8.95
N ASN A 414 34.37 20.72 -8.91
CA ASN A 414 35.69 21.06 -8.37
C ASN A 414 36.81 20.17 -8.96
N GLY A 415 36.74 19.90 -10.27
CA GLY A 415 37.71 19.05 -10.99
C GLY A 415 37.62 17.55 -10.69
N ARG A 416 36.62 17.09 -9.93
CA ARG A 416 36.41 15.65 -9.64
C ARG A 416 35.16 15.14 -10.34
N HIS A 417 35.28 13.99 -11.02
CA HIS A 417 34.15 13.29 -11.61
C HIS A 417 33.15 12.85 -10.53
N ARG A 418 31.88 13.22 -10.68
CA ARG A 418 30.79 12.90 -9.75
C ARG A 418 29.82 11.84 -10.26
N GLY A 419 29.92 11.46 -11.53
CA GLY A 419 29.05 10.48 -12.18
C GLY A 419 28.34 11.08 -13.39
N GLU A 420 27.54 10.25 -14.07
CA GLU A 420 26.61 10.71 -15.09
C GLU A 420 25.33 11.25 -14.46
N VAL A 421 24.85 12.39 -14.94
CA VAL A 421 23.64 13.06 -14.47
C VAL A 421 22.72 13.31 -15.65
N GLN A 422 21.43 13.00 -15.48
CA GLN A 422 20.38 13.31 -16.43
C GLN A 422 19.81 14.70 -16.14
N ILE A 423 19.79 15.57 -17.13
CA ILE A 423 19.24 16.92 -17.02
C ILE A 423 18.19 17.09 -18.11
N GLU A 424 16.92 17.24 -17.71
CA GLU A 424 15.83 17.57 -18.63
C GLU A 424 16.02 18.97 -19.22
N ALA A 425 15.63 19.19 -20.48
CA ALA A 425 15.78 20.50 -21.14
C ALA A 425 15.12 21.65 -20.35
N ARG A 426 14.00 21.37 -19.67
CA ARG A 426 13.30 22.35 -18.82
C ARG A 426 14.10 22.78 -17.58
N ALA A 427 15.01 21.95 -17.07
CA ALA A 427 15.81 22.29 -15.90
C ALA A 427 16.73 23.48 -16.18
N TRP A 428 17.09 23.71 -17.43
CA TRP A 428 17.86 24.88 -17.88
C TRP A 428 17.05 26.19 -17.93
N ALA A 429 15.74 26.15 -17.72
CA ALA A 429 14.88 27.35 -17.79
C ALA A 429 15.14 28.33 -16.62
N SER A 430 15.54 27.82 -15.46
CA SER A 430 15.85 28.65 -14.30
C SER A 430 16.94 28.07 -13.42
N ARG A 431 17.61 28.94 -12.64
CA ARG A 431 18.58 28.50 -11.62
C ARG A 431 17.96 27.54 -10.61
N LYS A 432 16.70 27.78 -10.22
CA LYS A 432 16.01 26.95 -9.22
C LYS A 432 15.87 25.52 -9.75
N ASP A 433 15.32 25.38 -10.95
CA ASP A 433 15.04 24.08 -11.57
C ASP A 433 16.33 23.30 -11.86
N LEU A 434 17.40 23.99 -12.26
CA LEU A 434 18.71 23.36 -12.47
C LEU A 434 19.29 22.82 -11.15
N LEU A 435 19.23 23.61 -10.07
CA LEU A 435 19.74 23.19 -8.76
C LEU A 435 18.96 22.04 -8.14
N GLU A 436 17.66 21.91 -8.42
CA GLU A 436 16.87 20.74 -8.00
C GLU A 436 17.47 19.42 -8.54
N VAL A 437 18.16 19.46 -9.69
CA VAL A 437 18.80 18.29 -10.31
C VAL A 437 20.23 18.09 -9.80
N ILE A 438 21.04 19.15 -9.76
CA ILE A 438 22.50 19.01 -9.57
C ILE A 438 23.02 19.30 -8.15
N ALA A 439 22.23 19.94 -7.27
CA ALA A 439 22.71 20.38 -5.96
C ALA A 439 23.17 19.21 -5.06
N GLY A 440 22.56 18.03 -5.22
CA GLY A 440 22.95 16.81 -4.49
C GLY A 440 24.40 16.37 -4.73
N TYR A 441 25.04 16.84 -5.82
CA TYR A 441 26.43 16.53 -6.17
C TYR A 441 27.44 17.58 -5.66
N GLN A 442 27.01 18.51 -4.80
CA GLN A 442 27.79 19.68 -4.36
C GLN A 442 28.09 20.67 -5.51
N ALA A 443 27.31 20.59 -6.60
CA ALA A 443 27.36 21.53 -7.70
C ALA A 443 26.65 22.83 -7.30
N VAL A 444 27.33 23.96 -7.47
CA VAL A 444 26.87 25.29 -7.09
C VAL A 444 26.80 26.20 -8.32
N CYS A 445 25.73 26.98 -8.40
CA CYS A 445 25.60 28.09 -9.34
C CYS A 445 25.78 29.41 -8.57
N TYR A 446 26.88 30.11 -8.86
CA TYR A 446 27.22 31.42 -8.29
C TYR A 446 26.39 32.54 -8.90
N THR A 447 26.04 32.43 -10.18
CA THR A 447 25.08 33.34 -10.81
C THR A 447 23.67 33.14 -10.24
N THR A 448 22.92 34.24 -10.14
CA THR A 448 21.49 34.29 -9.81
C THR A 448 20.61 34.60 -11.03
N ASN A 449 21.22 34.84 -12.20
CA ASN A 449 20.53 35.29 -13.40
C ASN A 449 20.21 34.12 -14.36
N ASN A 450 18.93 33.92 -14.67
CA ASN A 450 18.49 32.89 -15.62
C ASN A 450 19.08 33.07 -17.04
N THR A 451 19.45 34.30 -17.42
CA THR A 451 20.14 34.58 -18.69
C THR A 451 21.51 33.91 -18.75
N ASP A 452 22.23 33.85 -17.63
CA ASP A 452 23.54 33.19 -17.59
C ASP A 452 23.39 31.68 -17.63
N ILE A 453 22.33 31.14 -17.00
CA ILE A 453 21.98 29.71 -17.10
C ILE A 453 21.69 29.34 -18.57
N ALA A 454 20.90 30.15 -19.27
CA ALA A 454 20.62 29.94 -20.69
C ALA A 454 21.90 30.00 -21.56
N LYS A 455 22.84 30.89 -21.24
CA LYS A 455 24.14 30.96 -21.93
C LYS A 455 25.05 29.77 -21.63
N ILE A 456 25.03 29.25 -20.40
CA ILE A 456 25.73 28.01 -20.04
C ILE A 456 25.17 26.86 -20.88
N TYR A 457 23.84 26.71 -20.94
CA TYR A 457 23.21 25.68 -21.77
C TYR A 457 23.56 25.85 -23.25
N GLN A 458 23.49 27.07 -23.79
CA GLN A 458 23.90 27.35 -25.17
C GLN A 458 25.36 26.97 -25.44
N GLY A 459 26.28 27.28 -24.52
CA GLY A 459 27.69 26.91 -24.61
C GLY A 459 27.93 25.40 -24.57
N ILE A 460 27.06 24.65 -23.88
CA ILE A 460 27.08 23.19 -23.85
C ILE A 460 26.49 22.60 -25.14
N SER A 461 25.35 23.10 -25.61
CA SER A 461 24.65 22.59 -26.79
C SER A 461 25.45 22.75 -28.08
N LEU A 462 26.25 23.82 -28.21
CA LEU A 462 27.12 24.06 -29.37
C LEU A 462 28.28 23.05 -29.51
N ALA A 463 28.51 22.21 -28.50
CA ALA A 463 29.57 21.18 -28.50
C ALA A 463 29.06 19.76 -28.83
N GLY A 464 27.75 19.56 -29.07
CA GLY A 464 27.10 18.24 -29.05
C GLY A 464 26.19 17.89 -30.23
N ASP A 465 26.58 18.24 -31.46
CA ASP A 465 25.71 18.08 -32.64
C ASP A 465 25.40 16.62 -33.04
N ASP A 466 26.20 15.62 -32.61
CA ASP A 466 26.05 14.21 -33.01
C ASP A 466 26.01 13.21 -31.83
N LEU A 467 25.19 13.49 -30.81
CA LEU A 467 25.03 12.58 -29.67
C LEU A 467 24.04 11.44 -29.99
N PRO A 468 24.34 10.19 -29.58
CA PRO A 468 23.38 9.09 -29.66
C PRO A 468 22.14 9.40 -28.82
N THR A 469 21.01 8.80 -29.17
CA THR A 469 19.72 9.04 -28.51
C THR A 469 19.24 7.80 -27.79
N ALA A 470 18.86 7.96 -26.52
CA ALA A 470 18.20 6.95 -25.72
C ALA A 470 16.74 7.31 -25.44
N ARG A 471 15.89 6.29 -25.44
CA ARG A 471 14.46 6.40 -25.21
C ARG A 471 14.11 6.08 -23.76
N GLY A 472 13.32 6.94 -23.14
CA GLY A 472 12.78 6.72 -21.81
C GLY A 472 11.70 5.65 -21.86
N VAL A 473 11.77 4.73 -20.89
CA VAL A 473 10.73 3.72 -20.63
C VAL A 473 10.21 3.89 -19.21
N ARG A 474 8.95 3.54 -18.97
CA ARG A 474 8.26 3.78 -17.69
C ARG A 474 8.41 2.62 -16.69
N SER A 475 9.10 1.57 -17.09
CA SER A 475 9.23 0.33 -16.33
C SER A 475 10.65 -0.23 -16.39
N TYR A 476 11.13 -0.73 -15.26
CA TYR A 476 12.27 -1.64 -15.20
C TYR A 476 11.89 -3.00 -15.81
N GLY A 477 12.91 -3.76 -16.16
CA GLY A 477 12.81 -5.11 -16.68
C GLY A 477 13.17 -5.22 -18.15
N LEU A 478 12.49 -6.11 -18.87
CA LEU A 478 12.85 -6.55 -20.21
C LEU A 478 12.20 -5.67 -21.28
N HIS A 479 13.00 -5.15 -22.22
CA HIS A 479 12.56 -4.26 -23.30
C HIS A 479 13.14 -4.72 -24.64
N HIS A 480 12.33 -4.61 -25.70
CA HIS A 480 12.76 -4.88 -27.06
C HIS A 480 13.01 -3.56 -27.80
N VAL A 481 14.26 -3.32 -28.18
CA VAL A 481 14.73 -2.05 -28.75
C VAL A 481 15.68 -2.37 -29.90
N ASP A 482 15.44 -1.78 -31.07
CA ASP A 482 16.27 -1.93 -32.26
C ASP A 482 16.56 -3.40 -32.68
N GLY A 483 15.61 -4.30 -32.41
CA GLY A 483 15.72 -5.72 -32.75
C GLY A 483 16.43 -6.57 -31.70
N GLU A 484 16.81 -5.99 -30.57
CA GLU A 484 17.47 -6.67 -29.46
C GLU A 484 16.66 -6.59 -28.17
N TRP A 485 16.77 -7.65 -27.36
CA TRP A 485 16.22 -7.68 -26.01
C TRP A 485 17.30 -7.25 -25.02
N LEU A 486 16.99 -6.21 -24.25
CA LEU A 486 17.85 -5.68 -23.20
C LEU A 486 17.08 -5.59 -21.89
N GLU A 487 17.80 -5.42 -20.79
CA GLU A 487 17.18 -5.30 -19.48
C GLU A 487 17.62 -4.06 -18.74
N LEU A 488 16.64 -3.37 -18.16
CA LEU A 488 16.82 -2.14 -17.42
C LEU A 488 16.53 -2.38 -15.94
N PHE A 489 17.53 -2.18 -15.09
CA PHE A 489 17.44 -2.25 -13.63
C PHE A 489 17.66 -0.87 -13.01
N GLU A 490 17.43 -0.76 -11.70
CA GLU A 490 17.64 0.47 -10.93
C GLU A 490 19.10 0.96 -11.01
N ASP A 491 20.05 0.03 -11.01
CA ASP A 491 21.49 0.31 -10.92
C ASP A 491 22.25 0.18 -12.24
N CYS A 492 21.70 -0.51 -13.25
CA CYS A 492 22.32 -0.61 -14.57
C CYS A 492 21.33 -0.94 -15.70
N THR A 493 21.79 -0.84 -16.94
CA THR A 493 21.13 -1.44 -18.11
C THR A 493 22.05 -2.50 -18.68
N ILE A 494 21.55 -3.73 -18.82
CA ILE A 494 22.27 -4.83 -19.46
C ILE A 494 21.89 -4.83 -20.94
N SER A 495 22.81 -4.36 -21.78
CA SER A 495 22.69 -4.34 -23.24
C SER A 495 24.03 -4.63 -23.91
N THR A 496 23.98 -4.95 -25.20
CA THR A 496 25.15 -5.09 -26.10
C THR A 496 25.77 -3.73 -26.46
N HIS A 497 25.02 -2.63 -26.31
CA HIS A 497 25.46 -1.28 -26.60
C HIS A 497 26.30 -0.68 -25.47
N ASP A 498 27.41 -0.03 -25.82
CA ASP A 498 28.27 0.72 -24.88
C ASP A 498 27.54 1.91 -24.22
N LEU A 499 26.62 2.53 -24.96
CA LEU A 499 25.69 3.55 -24.47
C LEU A 499 24.27 3.00 -24.54
N PRO A 500 23.64 2.69 -23.40
CA PRO A 500 22.33 2.05 -23.38
C PRO A 500 21.28 2.88 -24.14
N PRO A 501 20.52 2.27 -25.07
CA PRO A 501 19.53 2.97 -25.89
C PRO A 501 18.23 3.25 -25.13
N VAL A 502 18.13 2.84 -23.86
CA VAL A 502 16.99 3.16 -22.99
C VAL A 502 17.42 3.59 -21.60
N PHE A 503 16.51 4.29 -20.94
CA PHE A 503 16.66 4.65 -19.53
C PHE A 503 15.32 4.66 -18.81
N TYR A 504 15.37 4.57 -17.49
CA TYR A 504 14.17 4.66 -16.68
C TYR A 504 13.67 6.10 -16.59
N ALA A 505 12.44 6.33 -17.02
CA ALA A 505 11.74 7.61 -17.04
C ALA A 505 10.35 7.51 -16.37
N GLY A 506 10.18 6.52 -15.49
CA GLY A 506 8.94 6.27 -14.75
C GLY A 506 8.86 7.01 -13.42
N THR A 507 7.77 6.77 -12.69
CA THR A 507 7.59 7.27 -11.32
C THR A 507 8.51 6.56 -10.34
N PRO A 508 8.91 7.19 -9.21
CA PRO A 508 9.62 6.46 -8.17
C PRO A 508 8.86 5.19 -7.76
N ILE A 509 9.55 4.06 -7.85
CA ILE A 509 9.10 2.74 -7.37
C ILE A 509 9.44 2.57 -5.87
N ASP A 510 9.00 1.47 -5.25
CA ASP A 510 9.20 1.20 -3.82
C ASP A 510 10.66 1.45 -3.35
N PRO A 511 10.91 2.54 -2.61
CA PRO A 511 12.27 2.92 -2.23
C PRO A 511 12.87 1.89 -1.28
N GLY A 512 13.87 1.15 -1.76
CA GLY A 512 14.64 0.20 -0.96
C GLY A 512 14.40 -1.28 -1.27
N SER A 513 13.51 -1.63 -2.21
CA SER A 513 13.39 -3.02 -2.65
C SER A 513 14.56 -3.41 -3.56
N ARG A 514 15.48 -4.23 -3.04
CA ARG A 514 16.63 -4.76 -3.80
C ARG A 514 16.22 -5.60 -5.02
N SER A 515 14.95 -6.00 -5.14
CA SER A 515 14.43 -6.77 -6.27
C SER A 515 14.54 -6.04 -7.62
N HIS A 516 14.71 -4.71 -7.62
CA HIS A 516 14.85 -3.91 -8.84
C HIS A 516 16.29 -3.73 -9.31
N ARG A 517 17.25 -4.28 -8.56
CA ARG A 517 18.66 -4.27 -8.94
C ARG A 517 18.99 -5.44 -9.83
N ALA A 518 20.00 -5.28 -10.67
CA ALA A 518 20.48 -6.36 -11.50
C ALA A 518 20.91 -7.57 -10.64
N PRO A 519 20.52 -8.81 -11.00
CA PRO A 519 21.04 -10.00 -10.36
C PRO A 519 22.56 -10.05 -10.42
N ARG A 520 23.18 -10.69 -9.42
CA ARG A 520 24.64 -10.85 -9.38
C ARG A 520 25.08 -11.94 -10.34
N ASP A 521 26.27 -11.76 -10.90
CA ASP A 521 26.95 -12.82 -11.65
C ASP A 521 27.20 -14.03 -10.74
N ALA A 522 26.90 -15.22 -11.27
CA ALA A 522 27.11 -16.50 -10.60
C ALA A 522 28.03 -17.39 -11.43
N THR A 523 28.81 -18.23 -10.76
CA THR A 523 29.61 -19.26 -11.46
C THR A 523 28.70 -20.41 -11.92
N PRO A 524 29.09 -21.18 -12.96
CA PRO A 524 28.33 -22.34 -13.41
C PRO A 524 28.00 -23.33 -12.28
N GLU A 525 28.92 -23.55 -11.34
CA GLU A 525 28.71 -24.46 -10.21
C GLU A 525 27.65 -23.96 -9.23
N GLN A 526 27.54 -22.63 -9.06
CA GLN A 526 26.51 -22.00 -8.23
C GLN A 526 25.15 -22.11 -8.91
N VAL A 527 25.08 -21.91 -10.23
CA VAL A 527 23.85 -22.12 -11.02
C VAL A 527 23.40 -23.58 -10.90
N ASP A 528 24.31 -24.55 -11.05
CA ASP A 528 24.00 -25.97 -10.87
C ASP A 528 23.53 -26.31 -9.45
N ALA A 529 24.09 -25.65 -8.42
CA ALA A 529 23.61 -25.78 -7.05
C ALA A 529 22.18 -25.23 -6.87
N ALA A 530 21.85 -24.13 -7.55
CA ALA A 530 20.51 -23.58 -7.55
C ALA A 530 19.51 -24.49 -8.31
N ARG A 531 19.91 -25.08 -9.45
CA ARG A 531 19.12 -26.11 -10.17
C ARG A 531 18.74 -27.28 -9.26
N ARG A 532 19.69 -27.80 -8.48
CA ARG A 532 19.42 -28.85 -7.47
C ARG A 532 18.45 -28.40 -6.38
N ALA A 533 18.44 -27.11 -6.02
CA ALA A 533 17.47 -26.57 -5.08
C ALA A 533 16.07 -26.58 -5.69
N ILE A 534 15.93 -26.14 -6.94
CA ILE A 534 14.67 -26.09 -7.68
C ILE A 534 13.99 -27.47 -7.74
N ILE A 535 14.75 -28.52 -8.02
CA ILE A 535 14.25 -29.91 -8.07
C ILE A 535 13.61 -30.34 -6.74
N LYS A 536 14.11 -29.83 -5.60
CA LYS A 536 13.62 -30.21 -4.27
C LYS A 536 12.41 -29.40 -3.80
N LEU A 537 12.15 -28.23 -4.38
CA LEU A 537 11.08 -27.33 -3.95
C LEU A 537 9.68 -27.95 -3.94
N PRO A 538 9.29 -28.83 -4.90
CA PRO A 538 8.00 -29.51 -4.85
C PRO A 538 7.75 -30.38 -3.60
N SER A 539 8.79 -30.66 -2.79
CA SER A 539 8.64 -31.38 -1.51
C SER A 539 8.32 -30.47 -0.31
N LEU A 540 8.35 -29.14 -0.47
CA LEU A 540 8.17 -28.19 0.63
C LEU A 540 6.72 -27.85 0.94
N VAL A 541 5.87 -27.91 -0.07
CA VAL A 541 4.43 -27.63 -0.01
C VAL A 541 3.72 -28.61 -0.94
N THR A 542 2.43 -28.42 -1.21
CA THR A 542 1.72 -29.25 -2.20
C THR A 542 2.46 -29.22 -3.56
N PRO A 543 2.85 -30.38 -4.14
CA PRO A 543 3.73 -30.42 -5.31
C PRO A 543 3.21 -29.64 -6.54
N ALA A 544 1.89 -29.67 -6.79
CA ALA A 544 1.27 -28.89 -7.85
C ALA A 544 1.43 -27.39 -7.59
N THR A 545 1.08 -26.91 -6.39
CA THR A 545 1.24 -25.51 -5.99
C THR A 545 2.69 -25.04 -6.06
N ALA A 546 3.66 -25.87 -5.64
CA ALA A 546 5.08 -25.55 -5.73
C ALA A 546 5.53 -25.37 -7.19
N ARG A 547 5.17 -26.31 -8.07
CA ARG A 547 5.45 -26.21 -9.50
C ARG A 547 4.77 -25.01 -10.13
N ALA A 548 3.52 -24.71 -9.76
CA ALA A 548 2.81 -23.55 -10.26
C ALA A 548 3.49 -22.24 -9.85
N VAL A 549 3.89 -22.10 -8.57
CA VAL A 549 4.64 -20.94 -8.08
C VAL A 549 5.96 -20.78 -8.83
N LEU A 550 6.69 -21.88 -9.06
CA LEU A 550 7.94 -21.86 -9.82
C LEU A 550 7.72 -21.48 -11.29
N GLY A 551 6.77 -22.13 -11.96
CA GLY A 551 6.42 -21.87 -13.34
C GLY A 551 5.99 -20.42 -13.56
N TYR A 552 5.13 -19.90 -12.68
CA TYR A 552 4.71 -18.50 -12.73
C TYR A 552 5.87 -17.53 -12.51
N ALA A 553 6.72 -17.79 -11.51
CA ALA A 553 7.88 -16.96 -11.22
C ALA A 553 8.89 -16.94 -12.38
N VAL A 554 9.18 -18.10 -12.97
CA VAL A 554 10.06 -18.19 -14.15
C VAL A 554 9.45 -17.48 -15.35
N ALA A 555 8.15 -17.65 -15.59
CA ALA A 555 7.43 -16.93 -16.64
C ALA A 555 7.42 -15.41 -16.42
N ALA A 556 7.44 -14.93 -15.17
CA ALA A 556 7.53 -13.51 -14.85
C ALA A 556 8.74 -12.83 -15.51
N VAL A 557 9.91 -13.48 -15.51
CA VAL A 557 11.14 -12.94 -16.12
C VAL A 557 11.01 -12.79 -17.66
N PHE A 558 10.14 -13.58 -18.27
CA PHE A 558 9.81 -13.53 -19.70
C PHE A 558 8.52 -12.75 -20.00
N ALA A 559 7.87 -12.13 -19.01
CA ALA A 559 6.51 -11.59 -19.17
C ALA A 559 6.33 -10.62 -20.36
N PRO A 560 7.27 -9.71 -20.67
CA PRO A 560 7.16 -8.84 -21.86
C PRO A 560 7.16 -9.59 -23.20
N ARG A 561 7.74 -10.79 -23.25
CA ARG A 561 7.70 -11.69 -24.42
C ARG A 561 6.38 -12.47 -24.49
N ILE A 562 5.86 -12.91 -23.34
CA ILE A 562 4.68 -13.77 -23.26
C ILE A 562 3.38 -12.96 -23.42
N THR A 563 3.23 -11.86 -22.68
CA THR A 563 1.97 -11.12 -22.55
C THR A 563 1.38 -10.58 -23.87
N PRO A 564 2.15 -10.22 -24.92
CA PRO A 564 1.59 -9.84 -26.21
C PRO A 564 0.74 -10.93 -26.87
N ALA A 565 1.17 -12.20 -26.81
CA ALA A 565 0.39 -13.33 -27.33
C ALA A 565 -0.88 -13.60 -26.51
N LEU A 566 -0.88 -13.14 -25.26
CA LEU A 566 -1.96 -13.28 -24.30
C LEU A 566 -2.94 -12.10 -24.30
N GLY A 567 -2.85 -11.20 -25.28
CA GLY A 567 -3.71 -10.03 -25.42
C GLY A 567 -3.34 -8.88 -24.49
N ASN A 568 -2.04 -8.73 -24.16
CA ASN A 568 -1.48 -7.71 -23.27
C ASN A 568 -2.16 -7.71 -21.89
N ARG A 569 -2.31 -8.90 -21.33
CA ARG A 569 -2.81 -9.09 -19.98
C ARG A 569 -1.78 -9.83 -19.16
N LEU A 570 -1.76 -9.56 -17.87
CA LEU A 570 -0.91 -10.26 -16.90
C LEU A 570 -1.74 -11.07 -15.90
N PRO A 571 -1.58 -12.41 -15.84
CA PRO A 571 -2.44 -13.24 -15.01
C PRO A 571 -1.91 -13.20 -13.58
N PHE A 572 -2.78 -13.38 -12.59
CA PHE A 572 -2.33 -13.63 -11.22
C PHE A 572 -2.19 -15.12 -10.95
N LEU A 573 -1.25 -15.48 -10.07
CA LEU A 573 -1.29 -16.77 -9.39
C LEU A 573 -1.82 -16.56 -7.97
N PHE A 574 -2.96 -17.14 -7.68
CA PHE A 574 -3.55 -17.13 -6.35
C PHE A 574 -3.08 -18.38 -5.59
N ASN A 575 -2.42 -18.18 -4.46
CA ASN A 575 -2.00 -19.25 -3.55
C ASN A 575 -2.79 -19.17 -2.24
N ALA A 576 -3.86 -19.96 -2.15
CA ALA A 576 -4.69 -20.06 -0.96
C ALA A 576 -4.20 -21.15 -0.02
N GLY A 577 -4.63 -21.09 1.23
CA GLY A 577 -4.56 -22.28 2.08
C GLY A 577 -4.41 -21.99 3.55
N GLU A 578 -4.20 -23.06 4.31
CA GLU A 578 -4.18 -23.00 5.77
C GLU A 578 -3.04 -22.14 6.32
N ARG A 579 -3.24 -21.54 7.49
CA ARG A 579 -2.17 -20.85 8.21
C ARG A 579 -1.01 -21.83 8.47
N GLU A 580 0.23 -21.34 8.31
CA GLU A 580 1.46 -22.15 8.45
C GLU A 580 1.61 -23.29 7.44
N SER A 581 0.92 -23.27 6.30
CA SER A 581 1.06 -24.30 5.27
C SER A 581 2.28 -24.13 4.35
N GLY A 582 3.05 -23.03 4.49
CA GLY A 582 4.28 -22.79 3.72
C GLY A 582 4.14 -21.83 2.53
N LYS A 583 2.99 -21.17 2.35
CA LYS A 583 2.71 -20.24 1.23
C LYS A 583 3.75 -19.12 1.10
N THR A 584 3.93 -18.33 2.16
CA THR A 584 4.89 -17.22 2.23
C THR A 584 6.32 -17.69 1.93
N SER A 585 6.70 -18.85 2.48
CA SER A 585 8.01 -19.43 2.28
C SER A 585 8.26 -19.85 0.83
N ALA A 586 7.29 -20.50 0.19
CA ALA A 586 7.38 -20.87 -1.23
C ALA A 586 7.47 -19.65 -2.13
N ALA A 587 6.66 -18.62 -1.87
CA ALA A 587 6.69 -17.37 -2.62
C ALA A 587 8.04 -16.64 -2.45
N GLN A 588 8.59 -16.57 -1.23
CA GLN A 588 9.91 -15.97 -0.97
C GLN A 588 11.03 -16.65 -1.76
N ILE A 589 11.03 -17.99 -1.83
CA ILE A 589 12.03 -18.73 -2.60
C ILE A 589 11.91 -18.41 -4.09
N ALA A 590 10.69 -18.36 -4.62
CA ALA A 590 10.44 -17.98 -6.01
C ALA A 590 10.92 -16.54 -6.33
N LEU A 591 10.76 -15.62 -5.39
CA LEU A 591 11.27 -14.24 -5.51
C LEU A 591 12.80 -14.21 -5.56
N GLU A 592 13.48 -14.95 -4.69
CA GLU A 592 14.94 -14.99 -4.67
C GLU A 592 15.51 -15.67 -5.92
N LEU A 593 14.87 -16.74 -6.41
CA LEU A 593 15.26 -17.44 -7.64
C LEU A 593 15.18 -16.56 -8.88
N THR A 594 14.27 -15.60 -8.91
CA THR A 594 14.03 -14.74 -10.07
C THR A 594 14.77 -13.42 -9.97
N THR A 595 14.84 -12.81 -8.79
CA THR A 595 15.44 -11.48 -8.61
C THR A 595 16.89 -11.53 -8.10
N GLY A 596 17.32 -12.65 -7.51
CA GLY A 596 18.62 -12.77 -6.86
C GLY A 596 18.68 -12.18 -5.45
N TYR A 597 17.55 -11.67 -4.95
CA TYR A 597 17.47 -11.01 -3.65
C TYR A 597 16.29 -11.51 -2.85
N SER A 598 16.51 -11.71 -1.55
CA SER A 598 15.42 -11.73 -0.59
C SER A 598 14.85 -10.30 -0.49
N ALA A 599 13.66 -10.07 -1.04
CA ALA A 599 12.97 -8.78 -0.93
C ALA A 599 11.86 -8.82 0.12
N ARG A 600 11.37 -7.63 0.48
CA ARG A 600 10.26 -7.46 1.42
C ARG A 600 8.97 -7.91 0.74
N ILE A 601 8.27 -8.85 1.35
CA ILE A 601 6.93 -9.23 0.92
C ILE A 601 5.94 -8.13 1.31
N THR A 602 5.10 -7.74 0.36
CA THR A 602 4.08 -6.73 0.60
C THR A 602 2.83 -7.38 1.20
N LYS A 603 2.35 -6.87 2.33
CA LYS A 603 1.14 -7.39 2.99
C LYS A 603 -0.11 -6.69 2.48
N ALA A 604 -1.12 -7.44 2.06
CA ALA A 604 -2.39 -6.90 1.60
C ALA A 604 -3.17 -6.17 2.69
N GLY A 605 -3.22 -6.75 3.90
CA GLY A 605 -3.94 -6.19 5.03
C GLY A 605 -3.47 -4.78 5.42
N GLY A 606 -4.38 -3.80 5.35
CA GLY A 606 -4.11 -2.40 5.70
C GLY A 606 -3.35 -1.60 4.64
N MET A 607 -3.16 -2.15 3.44
CA MET A 607 -2.53 -1.46 2.31
C MET A 607 -3.47 -0.39 1.72
N THR A 608 -2.97 0.82 1.53
CA THR A 608 -3.69 1.87 0.79
C THR A 608 -3.59 1.63 -0.73
N PRO A 609 -4.55 2.12 -1.54
CA PRO A 609 -4.46 2.07 -3.00
C PRO A 609 -3.16 2.65 -3.58
N TYR A 610 -2.55 3.62 -2.89
CA TYR A 610 -1.28 4.24 -3.28
C TYR A 610 -0.09 3.33 -3.04
N GLN A 611 -0.02 2.67 -1.87
CA GLN A 611 1.02 1.68 -1.56
C GLN A 611 0.95 0.49 -2.51
N TYR A 612 -0.25 0.07 -2.91
CA TYR A 612 -0.42 -0.95 -3.93
C TYR A 612 0.23 -0.52 -5.26
N ASP A 613 -0.06 0.70 -5.71
CA ASP A 613 0.47 1.21 -6.97
C ASP A 613 2.00 1.28 -6.95
N ILE A 614 2.61 1.79 -5.87
CA ILE A 614 4.07 1.83 -5.74
C ILE A 614 4.69 0.43 -5.77
N ALA A 615 4.10 -0.53 -5.05
CA ALA A 615 4.68 -1.88 -4.91
C ALA A 615 4.48 -2.79 -6.13
N HIS A 616 3.56 -2.43 -7.03
CA HIS A 616 3.16 -3.27 -8.17
C HIS A 616 3.25 -2.53 -9.51
N SER A 617 4.01 -1.43 -9.57
CA SER A 617 4.21 -0.69 -10.81
C SER A 617 5.66 -0.55 -11.22
N GLY A 618 5.86 -0.28 -12.52
CA GLY A 618 7.15 0.12 -13.05
C GLY A 618 8.16 -1.02 -13.12
N ALA A 619 7.72 -2.28 -13.19
CA ALA A 619 8.58 -3.45 -13.20
C ALA A 619 7.94 -4.58 -14.01
N ASN A 620 8.26 -4.69 -15.30
CA ASN A 620 7.50 -5.53 -16.24
C ASN A 620 7.92 -7.02 -16.28
N ASN A 621 9.04 -7.38 -15.66
CA ASN A 621 9.54 -8.77 -15.60
C ASN A 621 10.04 -9.19 -14.21
N LEU A 622 9.77 -8.39 -13.18
CA LEU A 622 10.18 -8.67 -11.80
C LEU A 622 8.98 -9.14 -11.01
N LEU A 623 9.13 -10.30 -10.35
CA LEU A 623 8.08 -10.88 -9.55
C LEU A 623 7.76 -10.00 -8.33
N SER A 624 6.48 -9.72 -8.13
CA SER A 624 5.94 -9.12 -6.90
C SER A 624 5.12 -10.14 -6.11
N ILE A 625 5.09 -9.98 -4.79
CA ILE A 625 4.33 -10.84 -3.89
C ILE A 625 3.45 -9.97 -3.00
N LEU A 626 2.18 -10.36 -3.00
CA LEU A 626 1.16 -9.82 -2.12
C LEU A 626 0.69 -10.92 -1.17
N ASP A 627 1.08 -10.85 0.10
CA ASP A 627 0.79 -11.88 1.11
C ASP A 627 -0.26 -11.42 2.12
N GLU A 628 -0.77 -12.38 2.90
CA GLU A 628 -1.85 -12.20 3.88
C GLU A 628 -3.16 -11.65 3.26
N TYR A 629 -3.39 -11.89 1.97
CA TYR A 629 -4.59 -11.44 1.27
C TYR A 629 -5.87 -12.04 1.86
N ARG A 630 -6.87 -11.18 2.09
CA ARG A 630 -8.24 -11.58 2.37
C ARG A 630 -9.21 -11.01 1.32
N PRO A 631 -10.30 -11.72 1.00
CA PRO A 631 -11.32 -11.22 0.07
C PRO A 631 -11.82 -9.83 0.48
N GLY A 632 -11.73 -8.87 -0.44
CA GLY A 632 -12.20 -7.49 -0.24
C GLY A 632 -11.16 -6.52 0.36
N GLU A 633 -9.94 -6.96 0.67
CA GLU A 633 -8.86 -6.06 1.11
C GLU A 633 -8.31 -5.16 -0.01
N ILE A 634 -8.46 -5.59 -1.27
CA ILE A 634 -8.05 -4.83 -2.44
C ILE A 634 -9.25 -4.59 -3.32
N ASP A 635 -9.37 -3.35 -3.79
CA ASP A 635 -10.38 -2.93 -4.74
C ASP A 635 -10.29 -3.75 -6.04
N ASP A 636 -11.41 -4.35 -6.48
CA ASP A 636 -11.46 -5.13 -7.72
C ASP A 636 -11.08 -4.29 -8.94
N ALA A 637 -11.39 -2.99 -8.93
CA ALA A 637 -11.00 -2.09 -10.01
C ALA A 637 -9.47 -1.93 -10.08
N GLN A 638 -8.76 -2.06 -8.96
CA GLN A 638 -7.30 -2.04 -8.89
C GLN A 638 -6.71 -3.33 -9.49
N LEU A 639 -7.20 -4.49 -9.06
CA LEU A 639 -6.77 -5.79 -9.58
C LEU A 639 -7.07 -5.94 -11.08
N ARG A 640 -8.25 -5.48 -11.52
CA ARG A 640 -8.62 -5.44 -12.94
C ARG A 640 -7.64 -4.61 -13.74
N LYS A 641 -7.33 -3.40 -13.27
CA LYS A 641 -6.46 -2.48 -13.98
C LYS A 641 -5.03 -3.02 -14.07
N HIS A 642 -4.54 -3.68 -13.03
CA HIS A 642 -3.25 -4.36 -13.06
C HIS A 642 -3.23 -5.53 -14.04
N HIS A 643 -4.24 -6.41 -13.99
CA HIS A 643 -4.38 -7.49 -14.96
C HIS A 643 -4.40 -6.99 -16.42
N ASP A 644 -5.02 -5.84 -16.67
CA ASP A 644 -5.11 -5.22 -17.99
C ASP A 644 -3.89 -4.31 -18.33
N LEU A 645 -2.78 -4.41 -17.57
CA LEU A 645 -1.54 -3.62 -17.75
C LEU A 645 -1.79 -2.09 -17.78
N GLY A 646 -2.72 -1.62 -16.94
CA GLY A 646 -3.22 -0.26 -16.96
C GLY A 646 -2.37 0.75 -16.18
N VAL A 647 -2.44 2.01 -16.61
CA VAL A 647 -1.72 3.15 -16.00
C VAL A 647 -2.61 3.91 -15.02
N LYS A 648 -2.23 4.02 -13.74
CA LYS A 648 -2.91 4.89 -12.77
C LYS A 648 -2.21 6.24 -12.65
N TRP A 649 -2.99 7.30 -12.83
CA TRP A 649 -2.54 8.68 -12.67
C TRP A 649 -2.88 9.17 -11.26
N ARG A 650 -1.93 9.82 -10.58
CA ARG A 650 -2.15 10.45 -9.27
C ARG A 650 -1.59 11.87 -9.27
N GLY A 651 -2.44 12.82 -8.85
CA GLY A 651 -2.15 14.25 -8.73
C GLY A 651 -3.39 15.03 -8.29
N SER A 652 -3.22 16.00 -7.39
CA SER A 652 -4.26 16.95 -6.98
C SER A 652 -3.63 18.34 -6.85
N GLY A 653 -3.87 19.20 -7.84
CA GLY A 653 -3.56 20.63 -7.76
C GLY A 653 -2.57 21.14 -8.81
N VAL A 654 -2.67 22.45 -9.05
CA VAL A 654 -2.09 23.26 -10.14
C VAL A 654 -0.52 23.27 -10.17
N ALA A 655 0.14 22.43 -9.36
CA ALA A 655 1.61 22.37 -9.26
C ALA A 655 2.22 20.96 -9.10
N SER A 656 1.44 19.86 -9.09
CA SER A 656 2.01 18.50 -8.98
C SER A 656 2.29 17.86 -10.33
N LYS A 657 3.47 17.25 -10.53
CA LYS A 657 3.73 16.36 -11.67
C LYS A 657 2.75 15.18 -11.59
N ASP A 658 1.89 15.00 -12.59
CA ASP A 658 1.01 13.84 -12.66
C ASP A 658 1.86 12.56 -12.73
N HIS A 659 1.88 11.80 -11.64
CA HIS A 659 2.64 10.56 -11.57
C HIS A 659 1.80 9.42 -12.16
N ALA A 660 2.40 8.70 -13.11
CA ALA A 660 1.79 7.60 -13.83
C ALA A 660 2.39 6.26 -13.38
N TYR A 661 1.60 5.47 -12.65
CA TYR A 661 1.96 4.16 -12.16
C TYR A 661 1.49 3.09 -13.15
N GLU A 662 2.43 2.49 -13.90
CA GLU A 662 2.18 1.36 -14.80
C GLU A 662 2.05 0.07 -13.99
N LEU A 663 0.83 -0.41 -13.76
CA LEU A 663 0.59 -1.65 -13.02
C LEU A 663 0.91 -2.84 -13.93
N ASN A 664 2.16 -3.31 -13.90
CA ASN A 664 2.66 -4.33 -14.81
C ASN A 664 3.60 -5.36 -14.17
N ALA A 665 3.67 -5.41 -12.84
CA ALA A 665 4.48 -6.38 -12.12
C ALA A 665 3.82 -7.76 -12.06
N PRO A 666 4.41 -8.83 -12.59
CA PRO A 666 3.89 -10.19 -12.41
C PRO A 666 3.72 -10.49 -10.93
N THR A 667 2.54 -10.92 -10.50
CA THR A 667 2.18 -10.93 -9.07
C THR A 667 1.61 -12.27 -8.62
N ILE A 668 2.24 -12.82 -7.57
CA ILE A 668 1.66 -13.91 -6.77
C ILE A 668 0.89 -13.30 -5.61
N ILE A 669 -0.37 -13.71 -5.44
CA ILE A 669 -1.22 -13.28 -4.33
C ILE A 669 -1.43 -14.48 -3.41
N ALA A 670 -0.99 -14.38 -2.17
CA ALA A 670 -1.06 -15.44 -1.16
C ALA A 670 -1.99 -15.04 -0.01
N GLY A 671 -2.81 -16.00 0.48
CA GLY A 671 -3.82 -15.71 1.49
C GLY A 671 -4.46 -16.95 2.11
N GLU A 672 -5.34 -16.75 3.10
CA GLU A 672 -6.07 -17.85 3.77
C GLU A 672 -7.35 -18.26 3.01
N GLY A 673 -7.81 -17.44 2.06
CA GLY A 673 -8.93 -17.72 1.17
C GLY A 673 -9.09 -16.67 0.07
N PHE A 674 -9.78 -17.01 -1.01
CA PHE A 674 -10.05 -16.11 -2.14
C PHE A 674 -11.55 -15.98 -2.39
N THR A 675 -11.97 -14.86 -2.96
CA THR A 675 -13.37 -14.58 -3.27
C THR A 675 -13.93 -15.57 -4.30
N ASP A 676 -15.20 -15.94 -4.16
CA ASP A 676 -15.95 -16.69 -5.17
C ASP A 676 -16.43 -15.83 -6.35
N ASP A 677 -16.10 -14.54 -6.34
CA ASP A 677 -16.39 -13.63 -7.44
C ASP A 677 -15.70 -14.09 -8.73
N ALA A 678 -16.53 -14.37 -9.73
CA ALA A 678 -16.10 -14.83 -11.04
C ALA A 678 -15.20 -13.82 -11.76
N ALA A 679 -15.35 -12.51 -11.48
CA ALA A 679 -14.48 -11.50 -12.09
C ALA A 679 -13.04 -11.63 -11.56
N THR A 680 -12.87 -11.80 -10.24
CA THR A 680 -11.56 -12.04 -9.62
C THR A 680 -10.94 -13.37 -10.05
N LYS A 681 -11.72 -14.47 -10.06
CA LYS A 681 -11.25 -15.77 -10.56
C LYS A 681 -10.91 -15.75 -12.05
N SER A 682 -11.48 -14.84 -12.83
CA SER A 682 -11.20 -14.74 -14.27
C SER A 682 -9.85 -14.10 -14.64
N ARG A 683 -9.08 -13.62 -13.66
CA ARG A 683 -7.81 -12.90 -13.87
C ARG A 683 -6.57 -13.72 -13.48
N GLY A 684 -6.75 -14.98 -13.05
CA GLY A 684 -5.65 -15.79 -12.56
C GLY A 684 -6.02 -17.26 -12.35
N VAL A 685 -5.06 -18.04 -11.84
CA VAL A 685 -5.26 -19.46 -11.49
C VAL A 685 -5.09 -19.61 -9.99
N LEU A 686 -6.03 -20.31 -9.36
CA LEU A 686 -6.04 -20.61 -7.94
C LEU A 686 -5.38 -21.97 -7.67
N TYR A 687 -4.50 -21.97 -6.68
CA TYR A 687 -3.83 -23.15 -6.12
C TYR A 687 -4.02 -23.16 -4.61
N PHE A 688 -4.11 -24.36 -4.03
CA PHE A 688 -4.32 -24.52 -2.59
C PHE A 688 -3.12 -25.19 -1.92
N THR A 689 -2.70 -24.67 -0.77
CA THR A 689 -1.61 -25.20 0.04
C THR A 689 -2.14 -25.72 1.38
N ARG A 690 -1.95 -27.01 1.65
CA ARG A 690 -2.45 -27.69 2.86
C ARG A 690 -1.34 -27.87 3.89
N LYS A 691 -1.63 -27.68 5.18
CA LYS A 691 -0.62 -27.84 6.25
C LYS A 691 -0.05 -29.26 6.31
N LYS A 692 -0.87 -30.27 5.97
CA LYS A 692 -0.45 -31.68 5.93
C LYS A 692 0.58 -32.01 4.84
N ASP A 693 0.64 -31.20 3.78
CA ASP A 693 1.57 -31.39 2.66
C ASP A 693 2.87 -30.60 2.85
N ARG A 694 3.01 -29.91 3.99
CA ARG A 694 4.19 -29.10 4.28
C ARG A 694 5.40 -30.01 4.53
N GLY A 695 6.48 -29.75 3.81
CA GLY A 695 7.76 -30.43 3.98
C GLY A 695 8.40 -30.16 5.34
N SER A 696 9.41 -30.97 5.68
CA SER A 696 10.08 -30.88 6.98
C SER A 696 10.95 -29.62 7.11
N VAL A 697 11.25 -29.23 8.35
CA VAL A 697 12.15 -28.10 8.64
C VAL A 697 13.56 -28.35 8.09
N GLU A 698 13.98 -29.61 8.08
CA GLU A 698 15.26 -30.05 7.52
C GLU A 698 15.30 -29.86 6.00
N ALA A 699 14.23 -30.25 5.28
CA ALA A 699 14.12 -30.02 3.84
C ALA A 699 14.16 -28.53 3.50
N TYR A 700 13.48 -27.69 4.30
CA TYR A 700 13.53 -26.23 4.14
C TYR A 700 14.93 -25.67 4.39
N SER A 701 15.60 -26.16 5.44
CA SER A 701 16.96 -25.75 5.80
C SER A 701 17.99 -26.18 4.76
N GLU A 702 17.80 -27.34 4.12
CA GLU A 702 18.65 -27.83 3.04
C GLU A 702 18.57 -26.93 1.82
N ILE A 703 17.36 -26.53 1.42
CA ILE A 703 17.14 -25.65 0.28
C ILE A 703 17.71 -24.25 0.53
N ASN A 704 17.53 -23.68 1.72
CA ASN A 704 18.10 -22.37 2.07
C ASN A 704 19.64 -22.34 2.16
N ARG A 705 20.30 -23.49 2.23
CA ARG A 705 21.77 -23.57 2.17
C ARG A 705 22.31 -23.50 0.74
N LEU A 706 21.46 -23.75 -0.26
CA LEU A 706 21.82 -23.66 -1.67
C LEU A 706 21.72 -22.21 -2.15
N PRO A 707 22.56 -21.79 -3.10
CA PRO A 707 22.62 -20.40 -3.56
C PRO A 707 21.46 -20.10 -4.51
N LEU A 708 20.22 -20.01 -4.02
CA LEU A 708 19.03 -19.73 -4.83
C LEU A 708 19.20 -18.48 -5.70
N TRP A 709 19.81 -17.43 -5.14
CA TRP A 709 20.12 -16.19 -5.86
C TRP A 709 20.92 -16.38 -7.16
N ALA A 710 21.73 -17.45 -7.25
CA ALA A 710 22.61 -17.69 -8.39
C ALA A 710 21.82 -18.04 -9.67
N TYR A 711 20.59 -18.52 -9.53
CA TYR A 711 19.76 -18.84 -10.68
C TYR A 711 19.23 -17.60 -11.41
N ALA A 712 19.06 -16.48 -10.70
CA ALA A 712 18.44 -15.27 -11.25
C ALA A 712 19.21 -14.72 -12.45
N GLY A 713 20.52 -14.49 -12.33
CA GLY A 713 21.33 -13.96 -13.43
C GLY A 713 21.33 -14.87 -14.68
N HIS A 714 21.34 -16.18 -14.46
CA HIS A 714 21.21 -17.18 -15.52
C HIS A 714 19.84 -17.11 -16.21
N LEU A 715 18.76 -17.05 -15.43
CA LEU A 715 17.39 -16.97 -15.93
C LEU A 715 17.13 -15.68 -16.73
N HIS A 716 17.64 -14.55 -16.25
CA HIS A 716 17.58 -13.27 -16.97
C HIS A 716 18.36 -13.32 -18.29
N THR A 717 19.51 -14.01 -18.32
CA THR A 717 20.26 -14.26 -19.56
C THR A 717 19.45 -15.10 -20.54
N LEU A 718 18.81 -16.19 -20.10
CA LEU A 718 17.89 -16.96 -20.95
C LEU A 718 16.77 -16.08 -21.52
N ALA A 719 16.18 -15.18 -20.72
CA ALA A 719 15.10 -14.30 -21.17
C ALA A 719 15.53 -13.31 -22.27
N ARG A 720 16.77 -12.82 -22.22
CA ARG A 720 17.33 -11.97 -23.28
C ARG A 720 17.71 -12.77 -24.51
N ASP A 721 18.40 -13.89 -24.32
CA ASP A 721 19.14 -14.57 -25.38
C ASP A 721 18.32 -15.64 -26.11
N THR A 722 17.17 -16.07 -25.57
CA THR A 722 16.27 -17.02 -26.26
C THR A 722 15.83 -16.45 -27.60
N GLY A 723 16.12 -17.16 -28.69
CA GLY A 723 15.73 -16.76 -30.04
C GLY A 723 14.21 -16.77 -30.25
N GLU A 724 13.72 -15.95 -31.18
CA GLU A 724 12.28 -15.79 -31.41
C GLU A 724 11.59 -17.09 -31.85
N GLU A 725 12.24 -17.90 -32.68
CA GLU A 725 11.68 -19.19 -33.11
C GLU A 725 11.47 -20.16 -31.93
N GLU A 726 12.46 -20.23 -31.04
CA GLU A 726 12.41 -21.06 -29.83
C GLU A 726 11.35 -20.53 -28.84
N HIS A 727 11.30 -19.22 -28.62
CA HIS A 727 10.27 -18.58 -27.81
C HIS A 727 8.86 -18.91 -28.33
N GLN A 728 8.63 -18.75 -29.63
CA GLN A 728 7.33 -19.05 -30.26
C GLN A 728 6.99 -20.54 -30.22
N ALA A 729 7.98 -21.43 -30.35
CA ALA A 729 7.78 -22.87 -30.19
C ALA A 729 7.36 -23.22 -28.76
N ARG A 730 8.03 -22.65 -27.76
CA ARG A 730 7.71 -22.83 -26.33
C ARG A 730 6.31 -22.29 -26.00
N LEU A 731 5.95 -21.14 -26.54
CA LEU A 731 4.61 -20.56 -26.38
C LEU A 731 3.51 -21.46 -26.95
N ARG A 732 3.67 -21.94 -28.20
CA ARG A 732 2.72 -22.91 -28.79
C ARG A 732 2.61 -24.19 -27.96
N ARG A 733 3.73 -24.66 -27.40
CA ARG A 733 3.73 -25.85 -26.53
C ARG A 733 2.99 -25.59 -25.21
N ALA A 734 3.21 -24.43 -24.59
CA ALA A 734 2.50 -24.01 -23.39
C ALA A 734 0.99 -23.92 -23.61
N GLU A 735 0.56 -23.34 -24.73
CA GLU A 735 -0.86 -23.25 -25.11
C GLU A 735 -1.51 -24.63 -25.27
N GLN A 736 -0.80 -25.58 -25.90
CA GLN A 736 -1.26 -26.95 -26.06
C GLN A 736 -1.46 -27.65 -24.72
N LEU A 737 -0.50 -27.54 -23.80
CA LEU A 737 -0.59 -28.14 -22.46
C LEU A 737 -1.72 -27.50 -21.64
N ALA A 738 -1.87 -26.18 -21.71
CA ALA A 738 -2.97 -25.47 -21.07
C ALA A 738 -4.34 -25.91 -21.62
N GLN A 739 -4.46 -26.07 -22.95
CA GLN A 739 -5.69 -26.54 -23.59
C GLN A 739 -6.03 -27.99 -23.20
N GLN A 740 -5.01 -28.86 -23.12
CA GLN A 740 -5.18 -30.24 -22.68
C GLN A 740 -5.64 -30.31 -21.23
N ALA A 741 -5.00 -29.56 -20.33
CA ALA A 741 -5.37 -29.51 -18.92
C ALA A 741 -6.80 -28.97 -18.68
N ALA A 742 -7.25 -28.01 -19.50
CA ALA A 742 -8.59 -27.45 -19.40
C ALA A 742 -9.71 -28.40 -19.88
N GLY A 743 -9.39 -29.52 -20.55
CA GLY A 743 -10.36 -30.56 -20.89
C GLY A 743 -11.56 -30.12 -21.75
N GLY A 744 -11.44 -29.02 -22.50
CA GLY A 744 -12.53 -28.46 -23.31
C GLY A 744 -13.49 -27.50 -22.58
N THR A 745 -13.24 -27.16 -21.30
CA THR A 745 -13.96 -26.06 -20.64
C THR A 745 -13.64 -24.73 -21.34
N SER A 746 -14.65 -24.13 -21.94
CA SER A 746 -14.55 -23.04 -22.92
C SER A 746 -14.23 -21.66 -22.32
N ASN A 747 -13.45 -21.55 -21.23
CA ASN A 747 -13.10 -20.26 -20.64
C ASN A 747 -11.74 -19.77 -21.17
N PRO A 748 -11.71 -18.87 -22.18
CA PRO A 748 -10.46 -18.42 -22.81
C PRO A 748 -9.57 -17.67 -21.81
N ARG A 749 -10.15 -17.11 -20.75
CA ARG A 749 -9.40 -16.38 -19.71
C ARG A 749 -8.60 -17.33 -18.82
N LEU A 750 -9.14 -18.51 -18.50
CA LEU A 750 -8.39 -19.49 -17.70
C LEU A 750 -7.24 -20.10 -18.51
N GLN A 751 -7.48 -20.40 -19.80
CA GLN A 751 -6.45 -20.94 -20.70
C GLN A 751 -5.24 -20.01 -20.82
N TYR A 752 -5.49 -18.71 -20.92
CA TYR A 752 -4.44 -17.68 -20.94
C TYR A 752 -3.56 -17.73 -19.67
N ALA A 753 -4.16 -17.79 -18.48
CA ALA A 753 -3.43 -17.80 -17.23
C ALA A 753 -2.63 -19.11 -17.03
N LEU A 754 -3.18 -20.24 -17.47
CA LEU A 754 -2.48 -21.53 -17.49
C LEU A 754 -1.30 -21.54 -18.46
N THR A 755 -1.45 -20.90 -19.63
CA THR A 755 -0.39 -20.79 -20.63
C THR A 755 0.84 -20.06 -20.06
N PHE A 756 0.62 -19.01 -19.28
CA PHE A 756 1.69 -18.27 -18.61
C PHE A 756 2.50 -19.17 -17.66
N THR A 757 1.83 -19.90 -16.76
CA THR A 757 2.48 -20.85 -15.84
C THR A 757 3.16 -22.00 -16.58
N ALA A 758 2.52 -22.55 -17.62
CA ALA A 758 3.06 -23.62 -18.45
C ALA A 758 4.35 -23.20 -19.17
N TYR A 759 4.42 -21.96 -19.67
CA TYR A 759 5.62 -21.44 -20.32
C TYR A 759 6.84 -21.50 -19.39
N GLY A 760 6.71 -21.03 -18.15
CA GLY A 760 7.83 -21.07 -17.20
C GLY A 760 8.17 -22.49 -16.73
N LEU A 761 7.19 -23.39 -16.66
CA LEU A 761 7.47 -24.81 -16.42
C LEU A 761 8.25 -25.46 -17.56
N LEU A 762 8.01 -25.07 -18.81
CA LEU A 762 8.79 -25.54 -19.96
C LEU A 762 10.22 -24.99 -19.94
N VAL A 763 10.42 -23.73 -19.51
CA VAL A 763 11.79 -23.20 -19.28
C VAL A 763 12.53 -24.06 -18.24
N LEU A 764 11.87 -24.43 -17.15
CA LEU A 764 12.46 -25.31 -16.13
C LEU A 764 12.70 -26.74 -16.63
N GLN A 765 11.82 -27.25 -17.48
CA GLN A 765 11.98 -28.56 -18.14
C GLN A 765 13.23 -28.57 -19.02
N ASP A 766 13.49 -27.49 -19.76
CA ASP A 766 14.65 -27.35 -20.64
C ASP A 766 15.96 -27.15 -19.86
N ASP A 767 15.95 -26.37 -18.77
CA ASP A 767 17.18 -25.87 -18.11
C ASP A 767 17.58 -26.60 -16.82
N VAL A 768 16.66 -27.24 -16.09
CA VAL A 768 16.97 -27.84 -14.78
C VAL A 768 17.21 -29.35 -14.90
N GLU A 769 16.12 -30.11 -15.04
CA GLU A 769 16.16 -31.56 -15.27
C GLU A 769 14.81 -32.00 -15.85
N PRO A 770 14.74 -32.58 -17.06
CA PRO A 770 13.47 -32.97 -17.68
C PRO A 770 12.64 -33.97 -16.84
N SER A 771 13.30 -34.79 -16.02
CA SER A 771 12.65 -35.77 -15.14
C SER A 771 11.84 -35.12 -14.00
N ALA A 772 12.22 -33.91 -13.56
CA ALA A 772 11.57 -33.18 -12.48
C ALA A 772 10.33 -32.39 -12.95
N PHE A 773 10.25 -32.11 -14.25
CA PHE A 773 9.22 -31.32 -14.93
C PHE A 773 8.72 -32.02 -16.20
N THR A 774 8.38 -33.30 -16.12
CA THR A 774 7.83 -34.05 -17.26
C THR A 774 6.50 -33.44 -17.72
N ASP A 775 6.13 -33.66 -18.99
CA ASP A 775 4.85 -33.20 -19.54
C ASP A 775 3.65 -33.63 -18.67
N GLN A 776 3.70 -34.84 -18.11
CA GLN A 776 2.66 -35.32 -17.21
C GLN A 776 2.59 -34.48 -15.93
N LEU A 777 3.73 -34.16 -15.31
CA LEU A 777 3.76 -33.32 -14.10
C LEU A 777 3.31 -31.89 -14.38
N ILE A 778 3.62 -31.36 -15.57
CA ILE A 778 3.13 -30.05 -16.01
C ILE A 778 1.61 -30.12 -16.18
N LEU A 779 1.09 -31.12 -16.91
CA LEU A 779 -0.35 -31.32 -17.08
C LEU A 779 -1.07 -31.49 -15.74
N ASP A 780 -0.55 -32.30 -14.82
CA ASP A 780 -1.13 -32.51 -13.49
C ASP A 780 -1.16 -31.19 -12.70
N THR A 781 -0.11 -30.37 -12.81
CA THR A 781 -0.03 -29.06 -12.16
C THR A 781 -1.05 -28.08 -12.74
N LEU A 782 -1.21 -28.06 -14.07
CA LEU A 782 -2.20 -27.21 -14.72
C LEU A 782 -3.62 -27.69 -14.44
N ALA A 783 -3.86 -29.00 -14.46
CA ALA A 783 -5.15 -29.62 -14.15
C ALA A 783 -5.55 -29.39 -12.69
N ASP A 784 -4.61 -29.43 -11.74
CA ASP A 784 -4.87 -29.04 -10.36
C ASP A 784 -5.21 -27.54 -10.25
N GLY A 785 -4.62 -26.68 -11.09
CA GLY A 785 -5.01 -25.28 -11.20
C GLY A 785 -6.39 -25.08 -11.81
N VAL A 786 -6.73 -25.82 -12.86
CA VAL A 786 -8.08 -25.84 -13.48
C VAL A 786 -9.09 -26.32 -12.46
N PHE A 787 -8.82 -27.44 -11.80
CA PHE A 787 -9.58 -27.97 -10.69
C PHE A 787 -9.68 -26.91 -9.61
N ASN A 788 -8.63 -26.43 -8.99
CA ASN A 788 -8.72 -25.40 -7.93
C ASN A 788 -9.24 -24.03 -8.41
N THR A 789 -9.43 -23.75 -9.70
CA THR A 789 -10.03 -22.49 -10.17
C THR A 789 -11.51 -22.65 -10.54
N LEU A 790 -11.83 -23.74 -11.23
CA LEU A 790 -13.19 -24.12 -11.62
C LEU A 790 -13.91 -24.91 -10.51
N GLU A 791 -13.20 -25.90 -9.96
CA GLU A 791 -13.47 -26.67 -8.73
C GLU A 791 -12.81 -26.12 -7.43
N GLY A 792 -12.14 -24.96 -7.40
CA GLY A 792 -11.86 -24.26 -6.12
C GLY A 792 -12.95 -23.28 -5.74
N GLY A 793 -14.07 -23.31 -6.42
CA GLY A 793 -15.26 -23.73 -5.68
C GLY A 793 -15.43 -25.20 -5.97
N SER A 794 -15.25 -26.10 -4.98
CA SER A 794 -15.47 -27.55 -5.14
C SER A 794 -16.61 -27.81 -6.09
N GLU A 795 -16.63 -28.87 -6.89
CA GLU A 795 -17.93 -29.27 -7.41
C GLU A 795 -18.87 -29.51 -6.21
N GLY A 796 -19.70 -28.50 -5.97
CA GLY A 796 -21.10 -28.71 -5.77
C GLY A 796 -21.59 -28.83 -4.34
N ILE A 797 -20.98 -28.18 -3.37
CA ILE A 797 -21.75 -27.91 -2.16
C ILE A 797 -21.71 -26.42 -1.88
N THR A 798 -22.65 -25.69 -2.48
CA THR A 798 -23.02 -24.34 -2.05
C THR A 798 -23.24 -24.32 -0.55
N ASN A 799 -23.05 -23.18 0.11
CA ASN A 799 -23.39 -23.02 1.52
C ASN A 799 -24.82 -23.50 1.85
N LEU A 800 -25.72 -23.42 0.87
CA LEU A 800 -27.08 -23.94 0.95
C LEU A 800 -27.17 -25.48 0.89
N GLU A 801 -26.47 -26.12 -0.04
CA GLU A 801 -26.36 -27.58 -0.11
C GLU A 801 -25.69 -28.16 1.15
N MET A 802 -24.66 -27.47 1.67
CA MET A 802 -23.93 -27.89 2.88
C MET A 802 -24.83 -27.75 4.11
N PHE A 803 -25.62 -26.69 4.16
CA PHE A 803 -26.64 -26.50 5.19
C PHE A 803 -27.70 -27.60 5.14
N LEU A 804 -28.19 -27.99 3.96
CA LEU A 804 -29.20 -29.04 3.83
C LEU A 804 -28.68 -30.41 4.26
N GLN A 805 -27.43 -30.73 3.94
CA GLN A 805 -26.75 -31.93 4.43
C GLN A 805 -26.58 -31.93 5.96
N GLN A 806 -26.16 -30.81 6.55
CA GLN A 806 -26.04 -30.68 8.00
C GLN A 806 -27.42 -30.80 8.70
N LEU A 807 -28.44 -30.20 8.10
CA LEU A 807 -29.81 -30.23 8.61
C LEU A 807 -30.40 -31.64 8.59
N SER A 808 -30.25 -32.40 7.51
CA SER A 808 -30.78 -33.78 7.41
C SER A 808 -30.22 -34.66 8.54
N PHE A 809 -28.93 -34.54 8.82
CA PHE A 809 -28.30 -35.25 9.93
C PHE A 809 -28.79 -34.76 11.31
N CYS A 810 -28.92 -33.45 11.52
CA CYS A 810 -29.49 -32.91 12.76
C CYS A 810 -30.91 -33.42 13.05
N LEU A 811 -31.74 -33.56 12.01
CA LEU A 811 -33.12 -34.04 12.14
C LEU A 811 -33.22 -35.49 12.67
N THR A 812 -32.23 -36.34 12.38
CA THR A 812 -32.17 -37.72 12.92
C THR A 812 -31.97 -37.78 14.43
N LYS A 813 -31.50 -36.68 15.05
CA LYS A 813 -31.13 -36.62 16.46
C LYS A 813 -32.17 -35.96 17.35
N VAL A 814 -33.21 -35.36 16.76
CA VAL A 814 -34.28 -34.70 17.52
C VAL A 814 -35.46 -35.65 17.72
N SER A 815 -36.08 -35.60 18.90
CA SER A 815 -37.22 -36.45 19.23
C SER A 815 -38.50 -36.12 18.46
N ASN A 816 -38.61 -34.90 17.91
CA ASN A 816 -39.77 -34.47 17.13
C ASN A 816 -39.36 -33.60 15.92
N PRO A 817 -39.07 -34.21 14.75
CA PRO A 817 -38.71 -33.50 13.52
C PRO A 817 -39.79 -32.52 13.03
N ARG A 818 -41.09 -32.74 13.35
CA ARG A 818 -42.22 -31.88 12.93
C ARG A 818 -42.12 -30.45 13.47
N GLN A 819 -41.22 -30.17 14.42
CA GLN A 819 -40.94 -28.81 14.90
C GLN A 819 -40.07 -27.98 13.93
N TYR A 820 -39.28 -28.64 13.09
CA TYR A 820 -38.30 -28.01 12.19
C TYR A 820 -38.76 -28.04 10.73
N VAL A 821 -39.28 -29.19 10.30
CA VAL A 821 -39.72 -29.44 8.93
C VAL A 821 -41.15 -30.01 8.92
N THR A 822 -41.88 -29.83 7.83
CA THR A 822 -43.23 -30.44 7.67
C THR A 822 -43.52 -30.72 6.19
N PRO A 823 -44.30 -31.75 5.85
CA PRO A 823 -44.68 -31.99 4.46
C PRO A 823 -45.53 -30.87 3.87
N SER A 824 -45.36 -30.60 2.57
CA SER A 824 -46.28 -29.74 1.79
C SER A 824 -47.60 -30.46 1.50
N SER A 825 -48.60 -29.76 0.96
CA SER A 825 -49.81 -30.38 0.40
C SER A 825 -49.49 -31.33 -0.77
N THR A 826 -48.39 -31.07 -1.48
CA THR A 826 -47.91 -31.88 -2.62
C THR A 826 -46.82 -32.86 -2.16
N SER A 827 -46.94 -34.15 -2.54
CA SER A 827 -45.95 -35.19 -2.23
C SER A 827 -44.58 -34.91 -2.87
N GLY A 828 -43.50 -35.30 -2.21
CA GLY A 828 -42.12 -35.06 -2.66
C GLY A 828 -41.63 -33.64 -2.37
N GLN A 829 -42.31 -32.90 -1.48
CA GLN A 829 -41.95 -31.53 -1.10
C GLN A 829 -41.98 -31.35 0.41
N LEU A 830 -40.95 -30.69 0.93
CA LEU A 830 -40.79 -30.40 2.35
C LEU A 830 -40.80 -28.89 2.58
N ILE A 831 -41.33 -28.44 3.72
CA ILE A 831 -41.30 -27.05 4.15
C ILE A 831 -40.31 -26.93 5.31
N ILE A 832 -39.24 -26.17 5.11
CA ILE A 832 -38.20 -25.88 6.11
C ILE A 832 -38.57 -24.61 6.85
N ARG A 833 -38.59 -24.65 8.20
CA ARG A 833 -38.81 -23.45 9.04
C ARG A 833 -37.46 -22.75 9.31
N PRO A 834 -37.15 -21.62 8.64
CA PRO A 834 -35.78 -21.14 8.51
C PRO A 834 -35.07 -20.87 9.84
N GLN A 835 -35.73 -20.18 10.77
CA GLN A 835 -35.14 -19.79 12.06
C GLN A 835 -34.74 -21.02 12.90
N VAL A 836 -35.71 -21.89 13.19
CA VAL A 836 -35.46 -23.06 14.05
C VAL A 836 -34.51 -24.06 13.42
N CYS A 837 -34.46 -24.19 12.08
CA CYS A 837 -33.51 -25.05 11.40
C CYS A 837 -32.08 -24.49 11.43
N VAL A 838 -31.90 -23.18 11.23
CA VAL A 838 -30.59 -22.54 11.37
C VAL A 838 -30.09 -22.64 12.80
N ASP A 839 -30.94 -22.35 13.78
CA ASP A 839 -30.59 -22.43 15.20
C ASP A 839 -30.20 -23.88 15.61
N LEU A 840 -30.92 -24.89 15.09
CA LEU A 840 -30.61 -26.31 15.33
C LEU A 840 -29.22 -26.69 14.79
N VAL A 841 -28.93 -26.31 13.55
CA VAL A 841 -27.62 -26.60 12.93
C VAL A 841 -26.51 -25.84 13.67
N GLN A 842 -26.74 -24.58 14.04
CA GLN A 842 -25.76 -23.79 14.80
C GLN A 842 -25.48 -24.35 16.18
N ALA A 843 -26.51 -24.78 16.91
CA ALA A 843 -26.35 -25.40 18.23
C ALA A 843 -25.46 -26.64 18.16
N GLN A 844 -25.56 -27.42 17.07
CA GLN A 844 -24.80 -28.65 16.87
C GLN A 844 -23.37 -28.39 16.34
N TYR A 845 -23.16 -27.37 15.49
CA TYR A 845 -21.90 -27.16 14.75
C TYR A 845 -21.12 -25.88 15.09
N ARG A 846 -21.66 -24.98 15.94
CA ARG A 846 -21.06 -23.74 16.48
C ARG A 846 -20.33 -22.85 15.45
N GLU A 847 -19.01 -23.00 15.29
CA GLU A 847 -18.15 -22.16 14.41
C GLU A 847 -18.03 -22.69 12.98
N ARG A 848 -18.55 -23.89 12.69
CA ARG A 848 -18.47 -24.56 11.37
C ARG A 848 -19.81 -24.67 10.65
N ALA A 849 -20.84 -23.97 11.12
CA ALA A 849 -22.15 -23.97 10.47
C ALA A 849 -22.05 -23.32 9.08
N ALA A 850 -22.59 -23.99 8.06
CA ALA A 850 -22.54 -23.50 6.68
C ALA A 850 -23.23 -22.14 6.50
N ILE A 851 -24.25 -21.88 7.32
CA ILE A 851 -25.02 -20.64 7.30
C ILE A 851 -25.09 -20.05 8.72
N ALA A 852 -24.57 -18.84 8.84
CA ALA A 852 -24.44 -18.13 10.12
C ALA A 852 -25.70 -17.36 10.56
N ASN A 853 -26.72 -17.20 9.70
CA ASN A 853 -28.02 -16.64 10.09
C ASN A 853 -29.13 -16.92 9.07
N VAL A 854 -30.37 -16.66 9.48
CA VAL A 854 -31.58 -16.87 8.66
C VAL A 854 -31.62 -16.03 7.39
N THR A 855 -31.07 -14.81 7.42
CA THR A 855 -31.06 -13.90 6.26
C THR A 855 -30.24 -14.50 5.11
N LEU A 856 -29.06 -15.05 5.42
CA LEU A 856 -28.21 -15.75 4.45
C LEU A 856 -28.91 -16.98 3.86
N PHE A 857 -29.56 -17.81 4.70
CA PHE A 857 -30.33 -18.95 4.21
C PHE A 857 -31.43 -18.53 3.24
N LYS A 858 -32.22 -17.50 3.59
CA LYS A 858 -33.31 -17.03 2.73
C LYS A 858 -32.80 -16.49 1.40
N GLN A 859 -31.71 -15.73 1.43
CA GLN A 859 -31.08 -15.19 0.24
C GLN A 859 -30.59 -16.30 -0.70
N TYR A 860 -29.91 -17.31 -0.17
CA TYR A 860 -29.46 -18.45 -0.99
C TYR A 860 -30.63 -19.30 -1.49
N ALA A 861 -31.65 -19.53 -0.65
CA ALA A 861 -32.85 -20.27 -1.04
C ALA A 861 -33.59 -19.57 -2.19
N GLU A 862 -33.59 -18.24 -2.26
CA GLU A 862 -34.21 -17.48 -3.36
C GLU A 862 -33.47 -17.62 -4.69
N GLN A 863 -32.20 -18.03 -4.66
CA GLN A 863 -31.36 -18.19 -5.85
C GLN A 863 -31.29 -19.64 -6.35
N ALA A 864 -31.72 -20.61 -5.53
CA ALA A 864 -31.61 -22.02 -5.83
C ALA A 864 -32.84 -22.58 -6.56
N ALA A 865 -32.61 -23.31 -7.65
CA ALA A 865 -33.68 -23.83 -8.51
C ALA A 865 -34.58 -24.90 -7.85
N TYR A 866 -34.11 -25.55 -6.77
CA TYR A 866 -34.87 -26.56 -6.02
C TYR A 866 -35.69 -25.99 -4.85
N PHE A 867 -35.70 -24.68 -4.65
CA PHE A 867 -36.60 -23.99 -3.73
C PHE A 867 -37.73 -23.29 -4.49
N GLU A 868 -38.96 -23.40 -3.99
CA GLU A 868 -40.09 -22.67 -4.54
C GLU A 868 -40.16 -21.24 -4.01
N GLN A 869 -40.64 -20.32 -4.85
CA GLN A 869 -40.88 -18.93 -4.45
C GLN A 869 -42.07 -18.82 -3.49
N GLY A 870 -41.93 -17.92 -2.50
CA GLY A 870 -42.94 -17.67 -1.47
C GLY A 870 -42.63 -18.36 -0.14
N ASP A 871 -43.05 -17.72 0.96
CA ASP A 871 -42.75 -18.17 2.33
C ASP A 871 -43.98 -18.78 3.04
N VAL A 872 -45.13 -18.93 2.36
CA VAL A 872 -46.41 -19.39 2.95
C VAL A 872 -46.96 -20.56 2.15
N HIS A 873 -47.20 -21.68 2.83
CA HIS A 873 -47.52 -22.96 2.19
C HIS A 873 -48.62 -23.70 2.97
N LYS A 874 -49.23 -24.72 2.35
CA LYS A 874 -50.25 -25.58 2.97
C LYS A 874 -49.65 -26.94 3.32
N THR A 875 -50.05 -27.51 4.45
CA THR A 875 -49.77 -28.92 4.81
C THR A 875 -50.82 -29.85 4.19
N PRO A 876 -50.65 -31.19 4.24
CA PRO A 876 -51.65 -32.15 3.78
C PRO A 876 -53.03 -31.97 4.43
N GLU A 877 -53.08 -31.53 5.68
CA GLU A 877 -54.32 -31.28 6.43
C GLU A 877 -54.93 -29.89 6.18
N GLY A 878 -54.40 -29.13 5.20
CA GLY A 878 -54.90 -27.80 4.82
C GLY A 878 -54.47 -26.66 5.76
N LYS A 879 -53.59 -26.91 6.73
CA LYS A 879 -53.06 -25.88 7.64
C LYS A 879 -52.02 -25.01 6.94
N THR A 880 -52.05 -23.71 7.22
CA THR A 880 -51.10 -22.76 6.65
C THR A 880 -49.82 -22.71 7.48
N VAL A 881 -48.65 -22.88 6.86
CA VAL A 881 -47.33 -22.87 7.52
C VAL A 881 -46.40 -21.89 6.80
N ARG A 882 -45.59 -21.15 7.58
CA ARG A 882 -44.55 -20.27 7.05
C ARG A 882 -43.20 -20.97 6.99
N GLY A 883 -42.51 -20.93 5.86
CA GLY A 883 -41.20 -21.53 5.66
C GLY A 883 -40.74 -21.47 4.22
N LYS A 884 -39.54 -21.99 3.92
CA LYS A 884 -39.07 -22.17 2.55
C LYS A 884 -39.43 -23.59 2.09
N ARG A 885 -40.14 -23.72 0.98
CA ARG A 885 -40.49 -25.02 0.40
C ARG A 885 -39.41 -25.50 -0.54
N ILE A 886 -39.03 -26.76 -0.40
CA ILE A 886 -38.00 -27.41 -1.20
C ILE A 886 -38.59 -28.59 -1.97
N ALA A 887 -38.25 -28.69 -3.26
CA ALA A 887 -38.65 -29.77 -4.14
C ALA A 887 -37.59 -30.87 -4.11
N LEU A 888 -37.88 -31.98 -3.40
CA LEU A 888 -36.88 -33.00 -3.07
C LEU A 888 -36.28 -33.68 -4.31
N ALA A 889 -37.07 -33.82 -5.39
CA ALA A 889 -36.63 -34.41 -6.66
C ALA A 889 -35.57 -33.58 -7.40
N LEU A 890 -35.46 -32.28 -7.10
CA LEU A 890 -34.51 -31.37 -7.73
C LEU A 890 -33.26 -31.16 -6.88
N ILE A 891 -33.22 -31.72 -5.66
CA ILE A 891 -32.08 -31.62 -4.77
C ILE A 891 -30.97 -32.53 -5.29
N PRO A 892 -29.72 -32.03 -5.44
CA PRO A 892 -28.59 -32.87 -5.80
C PRO A 892 -28.37 -33.99 -4.77
N ALA A 893 -28.13 -35.22 -5.26
CA ALA A 893 -28.02 -36.42 -4.42
C ALA A 893 -27.00 -36.29 -3.28
N ARG A 894 -25.92 -35.52 -3.51
CA ARG A 894 -24.87 -35.18 -2.53
C ARG A 894 -25.34 -34.40 -1.29
N CYS A 895 -26.59 -33.90 -1.26
CA CYS A 895 -27.17 -33.21 -0.09
C CYS A 895 -27.94 -34.14 0.87
N GLU A 896 -27.77 -35.47 0.75
CA GLU A 896 -28.54 -36.47 1.50
C GLU A 896 -30.07 -36.38 1.23
N ALA A 897 -30.45 -36.22 -0.04
CA ALA A 897 -31.84 -36.05 -0.46
C ALA A 897 -32.74 -37.25 -0.09
N ASP A 898 -32.17 -38.43 0.08
CA ASP A 898 -32.89 -39.65 0.49
C ASP A 898 -33.39 -39.56 1.94
N LEU A 899 -32.53 -39.10 2.86
CA LEU A 899 -32.93 -38.90 4.27
C LEU A 899 -34.07 -37.88 4.39
N LEU A 900 -34.03 -36.80 3.60
CA LEU A 900 -35.10 -35.81 3.59
C LEU A 900 -36.43 -36.37 3.03
N ARG A 901 -36.36 -37.33 2.10
CA ARG A 901 -37.55 -38.02 1.58
C ARG A 901 -38.16 -38.96 2.61
N GLU A 902 -37.34 -39.74 3.32
CA GLU A 902 -37.82 -40.62 4.41
C GLU A 902 -38.56 -39.81 5.49
N PHE A 903 -38.02 -38.65 5.86
CA PHE A 903 -38.70 -37.73 6.78
C PHE A 903 -40.04 -37.22 6.24
N GLU A 904 -40.13 -36.91 4.94
CA GLU A 904 -41.36 -36.44 4.31
C GLU A 904 -42.46 -37.49 4.32
N GLU A 905 -42.13 -38.72 3.91
CA GLU A 905 -43.05 -39.86 3.84
C GLU A 905 -43.54 -40.27 5.24
N GLY A 906 -42.62 -40.45 6.20
CA GLY A 906 -42.97 -40.83 7.57
C GLY A 906 -43.76 -39.77 8.35
N MET A 907 -43.78 -38.51 7.89
CA MET A 907 -44.62 -37.46 8.48
C MET A 907 -45.99 -37.32 7.81
N ARG A 908 -46.21 -37.96 6.65
CA ARG A 908 -47.51 -37.99 5.96
C ARG A 908 -48.43 -39.11 6.46
N GLU A 909 -47.84 -40.25 6.82
CA GLU A 909 -48.51 -41.31 7.58
C GLU A 909 -48.90 -40.81 8.99
#